data_AF-A0A835Y1M6-F1
#
_entry.id   AF-A0A835Y1M6-F1
#
_cell.length_a   1.000
_cell.length_b   1.000
_cell.length_c   1.000
_cell.angle_alpha   90.00
_cell.angle_beta   90.00
_cell.angle_gamma   90.00
#
_symmetry.space_group_name_H-M   'P 1'
#
loop_
_entity.id
_entity.type
_entity.pdbx_description
1 polymer ?
#
loop_
_entity_poly.entity_id
_entity_poly.type
_entity_poly.pdbx_seq_one_letter_code
_entity_poly.pdbx_strand_id
1 'polypeptide(L)'
;MQGRVLNAQGLRSSGRIPRQATAFCLRAPARCRQPARRCAATAVAAQTVQDTVRQFTPFSSASGLSAPGNVTKLTDDGLFQGQTVFSKFTWPAVLGGDEVYIWGSFNDWTKGVKLHKLTRDNDAVVILPLKPGTYEFKFVVDKVWTPAPHEPTVTNCEGHLNNYRVIAPTVTFSLRAPKAESVFVLGDWDNWQYSLMLKKDASGSFSAKAHLPPGQYSYVYVVDGNVVTDPGLPLHSSEEYGDVHRIWSFEPQLFRVFYCTGWEETVLQYRRVVRGQPLSRDWQRLSMVNAPSRGNSLGVWKMATIVPTDPEETLEFVMTNGGAGAALKEDRPGVGPHYTAPFPGSFKLVKGMLRPFLRGAESRIMLVSDIDGTMIGDMSSPDAFSSSERFTDYWENSASLAGSLLVYNTGRSLGQFVDLMKKCDGKVAIPDVVVTAVGTKVWHLDETCGRCAASGLKWIEDTNWTLSLDTHWNLDVVRRLARQLVSQYSDDSLLCILDDGSEHRHRMALTADTKVLDTVVARLMEGCKRERLEVRIITSGNGSHRYVDCVPTAAGKEKALQYVRQQFGIPEHLCVAAGDSGNDILMLEGDHPSIVVGNAQPELLQWLVKQDQSGKVIYTDAAYADGILEGLARHSLY
;
A
#
# COMPACT_ATOMS: atom_id res chain seq x y z
N MET A 1 42.14 49.86 33.93
CA MET A 1 42.78 50.33 32.68
C MET A 1 41.64 50.52 31.66
N GLN A 2 41.41 51.72 31.11
CA GLN A 2 42.02 52.27 29.87
C GLN A 2 41.75 51.37 28.64
N GLY A 3 41.16 51.82 27.52
CA GLY A 3 40.54 53.12 27.13
C GLY A 3 39.17 52.91 26.43
N ARG A 4 38.28 53.89 26.18
CA ARG A 4 38.38 55.23 25.53
C ARG A 4 38.67 55.19 24.01
N VAL A 5 38.02 55.97 23.13
CA VAL A 5 36.78 56.82 23.22
C VAL A 5 36.31 57.34 21.83
N LEU A 6 35.09 57.91 21.78
CA LEU A 6 34.38 58.71 20.73
C LEU A 6 33.25 57.98 19.96
N ASN A 7 32.01 58.51 19.73
CA ASN A 7 31.40 59.86 19.55
C ASN A 7 31.37 60.39 18.09
N ALA A 8 30.34 61.11 17.61
CA ALA A 8 29.04 61.50 18.20
C ALA A 8 28.04 62.15 17.18
N GLN A 9 26.73 62.18 17.55
CA GLN A 9 25.66 63.15 17.13
C GLN A 9 25.28 63.18 15.63
N GLY A 10 24.10 63.62 15.14
CA GLY A 10 22.83 64.16 15.67
C GLY A 10 21.86 64.49 14.48
N LEU A 11 20.65 65.08 14.55
CA LEU A 11 19.80 65.67 15.62
C LEU A 11 18.28 65.61 15.19
N ARG A 12 17.36 65.70 16.17
CA ARG A 12 16.01 66.37 16.26
C ARG A 12 15.28 66.93 15.00
N SER A 13 13.93 67.06 14.90
CA SER A 13 12.78 66.80 15.81
C SER A 13 11.37 67.01 15.18
N SER A 14 10.31 66.49 15.84
CA SER A 14 8.87 66.89 15.81
C SER A 14 8.00 66.56 14.57
N GLY A 15 6.68 66.28 14.70
CA GLY A 15 5.88 66.00 15.91
C GLY A 15 4.33 66.02 15.75
N ARG A 16 3.63 65.69 16.86
CA ARG A 16 2.18 65.82 17.19
C ARG A 16 1.14 64.77 16.72
N ILE A 17 0.17 64.58 17.63
CA ILE A 17 -0.96 63.62 17.74
C ILE A 17 -2.25 64.48 17.91
N PRO A 18 -3.41 64.16 17.28
CA PRO A 18 -4.57 63.51 17.97
C PRO A 18 -5.29 62.44 17.07
N ARG A 19 -6.09 61.44 17.53
CA ARG A 19 -7.28 61.40 18.44
C ARG A 19 -8.48 62.20 17.88
N GLN A 20 -9.78 61.88 18.03
CA GLN A 20 -10.62 60.80 18.64
C GLN A 20 -12.08 60.98 18.06
N ALA A 21 -13.11 60.12 18.13
CA ALA A 21 -13.36 58.74 18.63
C ALA A 21 -14.71 58.17 18.06
N THR A 22 -14.99 56.88 18.34
CA THR A 22 -16.32 56.19 18.52
C THR A 22 -17.65 56.73 17.95
N ALA A 23 -18.46 55.84 17.35
CA ALA A 23 -19.93 55.81 17.51
C ALA A 23 -20.54 54.41 17.28
N PHE A 24 -21.67 54.10 17.93
CA PHE A 24 -22.49 52.89 17.80
C PHE A 24 -23.71 53.14 16.88
N CYS A 25 -24.29 52.09 16.25
CA CYS A 25 -25.74 51.85 16.29
C CYS A 25 -26.17 50.51 15.63
N LEU A 26 -27.33 49.99 16.06
CA LEU A 26 -27.99 48.81 15.50
C LEU A 26 -29.15 49.18 14.57
N ARG A 27 -29.43 48.36 13.55
CA ARG A 27 -30.78 47.80 13.25
C ARG A 27 -30.81 46.94 11.97
N ALA A 28 -31.77 46.02 11.94
CA ALA A 28 -32.26 45.26 10.79
C ALA A 28 -33.80 45.27 10.83
N PRO A 29 -34.55 44.63 9.91
CA PRO A 29 -34.23 44.19 8.54
C PRO A 29 -35.18 44.83 7.50
N ALA A 30 -34.97 44.57 6.20
CA ALA A 30 -35.96 44.88 5.15
C ALA A 30 -36.23 43.65 4.25
N ARG A 31 -37.51 43.28 4.10
CA ARG A 31 -37.95 42.26 3.12
C ARG A 31 -38.17 42.90 1.75
N CYS A 32 -37.82 42.20 0.67
CA CYS A 32 -38.43 42.40 -0.64
C CYS A 32 -38.76 41.04 -1.29
N ARG A 33 -39.69 41.02 -2.25
CA ARG A 33 -40.31 39.79 -2.79
C ARG A 33 -39.97 39.56 -4.26
N GLN A 34 -39.51 38.34 -4.57
CA GLN A 34 -39.64 37.65 -5.88
C GLN A 34 -38.99 38.31 -7.12
N PRO A 35 -38.91 37.61 -8.27
CA PRO A 35 -39.12 36.17 -8.52
C PRO A 35 -37.83 35.45 -8.96
N ALA A 36 -37.87 34.11 -9.01
CA ALA A 36 -36.75 33.30 -9.48
C ALA A 36 -36.50 33.47 -10.99
N ARG A 37 -35.21 33.49 -11.38
CA ARG A 37 -34.77 33.23 -12.77
C ARG A 37 -34.22 31.81 -12.85
N ARG A 38 -34.52 31.10 -13.94
CA ARG A 38 -33.90 29.80 -14.25
C ARG A 38 -32.41 30.00 -14.52
N CYS A 39 -31.54 29.34 -13.76
CA CYS A 39 -30.12 29.25 -14.09
C CYS A 39 -29.92 28.31 -15.29
N ALA A 40 -29.10 28.72 -16.26
CA ALA A 40 -28.79 27.91 -17.43
C ALA A 40 -27.61 26.95 -17.14
N ALA A 41 -27.91 25.80 -16.56
CA ALA A 41 -26.89 24.77 -16.26
C ALA A 41 -26.27 24.14 -17.52
N THR A 42 -27.02 24.12 -18.64
CA THR A 42 -26.70 23.36 -19.86
C THR A 42 -25.51 23.91 -20.67
N ALA A 43 -25.01 25.11 -20.37
CA ALA A 43 -23.97 25.77 -21.16
C ALA A 43 -22.53 25.48 -20.68
N VAL A 44 -22.33 25.10 -19.42
CA VAL A 44 -20.99 24.96 -18.82
C VAL A 44 -20.33 23.64 -19.24
N ALA A 45 -21.08 22.53 -19.18
CA ALA A 45 -20.56 21.20 -19.51
C ALA A 45 -19.98 21.08 -20.93
N ALA A 46 -20.53 21.83 -21.90
CA ALA A 46 -20.08 21.80 -23.29
C ALA A 46 -18.69 22.45 -23.50
N GLN A 47 -18.25 23.36 -22.62
CA GLN A 47 -16.91 23.95 -22.72
C GLN A 47 -15.84 23.03 -22.10
N THR A 48 -16.13 22.39 -20.97
CA THR A 48 -15.18 21.48 -20.29
C THR A 48 -14.74 20.33 -21.19
N VAL A 49 -15.66 19.77 -21.98
CA VAL A 49 -15.40 18.63 -22.88
C VAL A 49 -14.48 18.99 -24.07
N GLN A 50 -14.41 20.27 -24.47
CA GLN A 50 -13.52 20.68 -25.57
C GLN A 50 -12.06 20.80 -25.15
N ASP A 51 -11.77 21.23 -23.92
CA ASP A 51 -10.38 21.33 -23.42
C ASP A 51 -9.78 19.97 -23.03
N THR A 52 -10.60 18.92 -22.81
CA THR A 52 -10.11 17.54 -22.60
C THR A 52 -9.40 16.97 -23.85
N VAL A 53 -9.67 17.52 -25.03
CA VAL A 53 -9.15 17.00 -26.32
C VAL A 53 -7.82 17.69 -26.68
N ARG A 54 -6.76 17.43 -25.89
CA ARG A 54 -5.39 17.84 -26.24
C ARG A 54 -4.48 16.64 -26.54
N GLN A 55 -3.75 16.76 -27.64
CA GLN A 55 -3.25 15.63 -28.43
C GLN A 55 -1.92 15.07 -27.91
N PHE A 56 -1.71 13.77 -28.15
CA PHE A 56 -0.36 13.20 -28.21
C PHE A 56 0.42 13.80 -29.39
N THR A 57 1.58 14.41 -29.12
CA THR A 57 2.57 14.76 -30.16
C THR A 57 3.91 14.07 -29.87
N PRO A 58 4.48 13.30 -30.81
CA PRO A 58 5.70 12.52 -30.56
C PRO A 58 6.96 13.37 -30.72
N PHE A 59 7.57 13.81 -29.60
CA PHE A 59 8.84 14.54 -29.62
C PHE A 59 9.93 14.02 -28.66
N SER A 60 11.05 14.73 -28.64
CA SER A 60 12.41 14.16 -28.77
C SER A 60 13.03 13.54 -27.52
N SER A 61 14.11 12.80 -27.74
CA SER A 61 14.93 12.09 -26.76
C SER A 61 15.61 13.00 -25.74
N ALA A 62 15.52 12.65 -24.46
CA ALA A 62 16.51 13.02 -23.46
C ALA A 62 17.50 11.86 -23.31
N SER A 63 18.78 12.09 -23.62
CA SER A 63 19.87 11.12 -23.48
C SER A 63 20.55 11.25 -22.12
N GLY A 64 20.76 10.15 -21.38
CA GLY A 64 21.54 10.21 -20.13
C GLY A 64 21.32 9.10 -19.10
N LEU A 65 20.41 8.15 -19.33
CA LEU A 65 20.21 6.99 -18.45
C LEU A 65 20.39 5.71 -19.27
N SER A 66 21.25 4.81 -18.80
CA SER A 66 21.37 3.44 -19.32
C SER A 66 20.22 2.60 -18.81
N ALA A 67 19.52 1.91 -19.70
CA ALA A 67 18.54 0.90 -19.33
C ALA A 67 19.20 -0.28 -18.59
N PRO A 68 18.48 -1.01 -17.71
CA PRO A 68 18.83 -2.40 -17.38
C PRO A 68 18.81 -3.27 -18.66
N GLY A 69 19.35 -4.49 -18.60
CA GLY A 69 19.56 -5.30 -19.80
C GLY A 69 18.29 -5.80 -20.48
N ASN A 70 18.46 -6.69 -21.48
CA ASN A 70 17.36 -7.22 -22.30
C ASN A 70 16.36 -8.06 -21.48
N VAL A 71 15.40 -7.41 -20.80
CA VAL A 71 14.31 -8.09 -20.09
C VAL A 71 13.33 -8.67 -21.11
N THR A 72 13.26 -10.00 -21.14
CA THR A 72 12.37 -10.76 -22.01
C THR A 72 10.91 -10.38 -21.79
N LYS A 73 10.17 -10.10 -22.87
CA LYS A 73 8.69 -10.06 -22.84
C LYS A 73 8.16 -11.41 -22.35
N LEU A 74 7.60 -11.43 -21.13
CA LEU A 74 7.11 -12.67 -20.50
C LEU A 74 5.98 -13.32 -21.30
N THR A 75 5.16 -12.52 -21.99
CA THR A 75 4.14 -12.99 -22.95
C THR A 75 3.99 -12.01 -24.12
N ASP A 76 4.54 -12.37 -25.29
CA ASP A 76 4.11 -11.81 -26.58
C ASP A 76 3.96 -12.95 -27.59
N ASP A 77 3.08 -13.90 -27.21
CA ASP A 77 2.70 -15.11 -27.92
C ASP A 77 1.90 -14.87 -29.23
N GLY A 78 1.85 -13.62 -29.70
CA GLY A 78 1.17 -13.20 -30.94
C GLY A 78 -0.36 -13.21 -30.90
N LEU A 79 -0.97 -14.08 -30.08
CA LEU A 79 -2.41 -14.35 -30.01
C LEU A 79 -3.28 -13.13 -29.66
N PHE A 80 -2.71 -12.10 -29.03
CA PHE A 80 -3.39 -10.84 -28.74
C PHE A 80 -3.17 -9.75 -29.83
N GLN A 81 -2.84 -10.11 -31.07
CA GLN A 81 -2.71 -9.14 -32.17
C GLN A 81 -3.94 -8.24 -32.32
N GLY A 82 -3.72 -6.93 -32.43
CA GLY A 82 -4.77 -5.90 -32.52
C GLY A 82 -5.49 -5.57 -31.21
N GLN A 83 -5.46 -6.46 -30.21
CA GLN A 83 -6.05 -6.20 -28.90
C GLN A 83 -5.23 -5.17 -28.11
N THR A 84 -5.93 -4.34 -27.35
CA THR A 84 -5.35 -3.28 -26.53
C THR A 84 -6.17 -3.15 -25.26
N VAL A 85 -5.51 -3.10 -24.12
CA VAL A 85 -6.10 -2.91 -22.79
C VAL A 85 -5.51 -1.64 -22.21
N PHE A 86 -6.36 -0.61 -22.07
CA PHE A 86 -5.98 0.63 -21.42
C PHE A 86 -5.74 0.38 -19.93
N SER A 87 -4.55 0.73 -19.45
CA SER A 87 -4.04 0.34 -18.14
C SER A 87 -3.49 1.55 -17.39
N LYS A 88 -4.12 1.91 -16.26
CA LYS A 88 -3.74 3.07 -15.43
C LYS A 88 -2.56 2.73 -14.51
N PHE A 89 -1.45 3.43 -14.64
CA PHE A 89 -0.31 3.37 -13.72
C PHE A 89 -0.30 4.64 -12.87
N THR A 90 -0.04 4.46 -11.58
CA THR A 90 -0.18 5.51 -10.56
C THR A 90 1.09 5.59 -9.72
N TRP A 91 1.47 6.80 -9.31
CA TRP A 91 2.43 7.04 -8.24
C TRP A 91 1.74 7.90 -7.16
N PRO A 92 1.31 7.31 -6.03
CA PRO A 92 0.53 8.00 -5.01
C PRO A 92 1.19 9.24 -4.43
N ALA A 93 0.41 10.29 -4.19
CA ALA A 93 0.90 11.56 -3.65
C ALA A 93 1.65 11.41 -2.32
N VAL A 94 1.21 10.47 -1.46
CA VAL A 94 1.81 10.15 -0.16
C VAL A 94 3.28 9.68 -0.25
N LEU A 95 3.72 9.17 -1.41
CA LEU A 95 5.12 8.79 -1.64
C LEU A 95 6.01 10.00 -1.99
N GLY A 96 5.42 11.18 -2.22
CA GLY A 96 6.13 12.38 -2.65
C GLY A 96 6.58 12.35 -4.12
N GLY A 97 7.67 13.07 -4.40
CA GLY A 97 8.27 13.22 -5.72
C GLY A 97 7.65 14.34 -6.58
N ASP A 98 8.48 15.23 -7.14
CA ASP A 98 8.02 16.27 -8.08
C ASP A 98 7.99 15.74 -9.54
N GLU A 99 9.07 15.09 -10.01
CA GLU A 99 9.21 14.56 -11.37
C GLU A 99 9.15 13.02 -11.41
N VAL A 100 8.05 12.46 -11.94
CA VAL A 100 7.81 11.01 -11.99
C VAL A 100 7.72 10.49 -13.43
N TYR A 101 8.44 9.41 -13.72
CA TYR A 101 8.43 8.67 -15.00
C TYR A 101 8.29 7.16 -14.76
N ILE A 102 7.76 6.42 -15.73
CA ILE A 102 7.73 4.95 -15.75
C ILE A 102 8.51 4.40 -16.95
N TRP A 103 9.28 3.34 -16.72
CA TRP A 103 9.98 2.54 -17.73
C TRP A 103 9.59 1.06 -17.55
N GLY A 104 9.65 0.25 -18.60
CA GLY A 104 9.36 -1.19 -18.46
C GLY A 104 9.46 -1.99 -19.75
N SER A 105 9.17 -3.30 -19.67
CA SER A 105 9.20 -4.22 -20.82
C SER A 105 8.10 -3.95 -21.86
N PHE A 106 7.18 -3.02 -21.59
CA PHE A 106 6.21 -2.52 -22.58
C PHE A 106 6.84 -1.67 -23.69
N ASN A 107 8.04 -1.14 -23.48
CA ASN A 107 8.84 -0.45 -24.50
C ASN A 107 10.31 -0.88 -24.50
N ASP A 108 10.54 -2.14 -24.11
CA ASP A 108 11.86 -2.77 -24.05
C ASP A 108 12.88 -1.94 -23.24
N TRP A 109 12.40 -1.25 -22.19
CA TRP A 109 13.14 -0.31 -21.33
C TRP A 109 13.85 0.84 -22.08
N THR A 110 13.39 1.21 -23.28
CA THR A 110 14.08 2.19 -24.14
C THR A 110 13.73 3.66 -23.87
N LYS A 111 12.58 3.96 -23.25
CA LYS A 111 12.14 5.36 -22.99
C LYS A 111 11.29 5.49 -21.74
N GLY A 112 11.58 6.49 -20.91
CA GLY A 112 10.69 6.90 -19.82
C GLY A 112 9.43 7.60 -20.34
N VAL A 113 8.27 7.13 -19.90
CA VAL A 113 6.98 7.82 -20.08
C VAL A 113 6.71 8.68 -18.85
N LYS A 114 6.43 9.97 -19.01
CA LYS A 114 6.14 10.86 -17.88
C LYS A 114 4.76 10.57 -17.30
N LEU A 115 4.64 10.64 -15.97
CA LEU A 115 3.35 10.65 -15.28
C LEU A 115 2.92 12.11 -15.02
N HIS A 116 1.61 12.35 -15.05
CA HIS A 116 1.02 13.66 -14.92
C HIS A 116 0.32 13.82 -13.57
N LYS A 117 0.59 14.93 -12.88
CA LYS A 117 -0.11 15.39 -11.67
C LYS A 117 -0.92 16.65 -12.00
N LEU A 118 -2.10 16.82 -11.39
CA LEU A 118 -2.86 18.09 -11.46
C LEU A 118 -2.36 19.12 -10.44
N THR A 119 -2.14 18.67 -9.21
CA THR A 119 -1.51 19.44 -8.12
C THR A 119 -0.45 18.57 -7.43
N ARG A 120 0.37 19.14 -6.53
CA ARG A 120 1.37 18.36 -5.77
C ARG A 120 0.75 17.27 -4.91
N ASP A 121 -0.47 17.51 -4.43
CA ASP A 121 -1.22 16.65 -3.52
C ASP A 121 -2.06 15.58 -4.27
N ASN A 122 -2.02 15.57 -5.60
CA ASN A 122 -2.59 14.51 -6.43
C ASN A 122 -1.54 13.47 -6.84
N ASP A 123 -1.99 12.24 -6.99
CA ASP A 123 -1.20 11.15 -7.56
C ASP A 123 -0.68 11.52 -8.95
N ALA A 124 0.53 11.06 -9.29
CA ALA A 124 0.98 11.07 -10.67
C ALA A 124 0.30 9.91 -11.40
N VAL A 125 -0.25 10.14 -12.59
CA VAL A 125 -0.98 9.13 -13.37
C VAL A 125 -0.50 9.09 -14.81
N VAL A 126 -0.48 7.90 -15.42
CA VAL A 126 -0.44 7.70 -16.87
C VAL A 126 -1.30 6.50 -17.27
N ILE A 127 -1.98 6.57 -18.41
CA ILE A 127 -2.71 5.42 -18.98
C ILE A 127 -1.93 4.90 -20.19
N LEU A 128 -1.52 3.63 -20.13
CA LEU A 128 -0.77 2.98 -21.20
C LEU A 128 -1.68 2.02 -22.00
N PRO A 129 -1.69 2.09 -23.35
CA PRO A 129 -2.37 1.13 -24.21
C PRO A 129 -1.49 -0.13 -24.39
N LEU A 130 -1.68 -1.13 -23.53
CA LEU A 130 -0.86 -2.35 -23.50
C LEU A 130 -1.56 -3.55 -24.18
N LYS A 131 -0.81 -4.59 -24.54
CA LYS A 131 -1.42 -5.90 -24.85
C LYS A 131 -1.81 -6.58 -23.52
N PRO A 132 -2.73 -7.55 -23.51
CA PRO A 132 -2.80 -8.52 -22.43
C PRO A 132 -1.46 -9.25 -22.28
N GLY A 133 -1.00 -9.46 -21.05
CA GLY A 133 0.29 -10.09 -20.75
C GLY A 133 0.94 -9.61 -19.45
N THR A 134 2.06 -10.23 -19.06
CA THR A 134 2.82 -9.83 -17.86
C THR A 134 3.96 -8.87 -18.22
N TYR A 135 4.02 -7.74 -17.52
CA TYR A 135 5.02 -6.68 -17.73
C TYR A 135 5.83 -6.42 -16.46
N GLU A 136 7.14 -6.25 -16.62
CA GLU A 136 8.01 -5.64 -15.61
C GLU A 136 8.14 -4.14 -15.86
N PHE A 137 8.22 -3.35 -14.80
CA PHE A 137 8.38 -1.90 -14.87
C PHE A 137 9.03 -1.35 -13.60
N LYS A 138 9.50 -0.11 -13.66
CA LYS A 138 10.02 0.62 -12.51
C LYS A 138 9.82 2.11 -12.70
N PHE A 139 9.62 2.84 -11.61
CA PHE A 139 9.51 4.30 -11.67
C PHE A 139 10.90 4.95 -11.58
N VAL A 140 11.01 6.13 -12.18
CA VAL A 140 12.10 7.07 -11.93
C VAL A 140 11.48 8.30 -11.31
N VAL A 141 11.78 8.54 -10.03
CA VAL A 141 11.23 9.61 -9.19
C VAL A 141 12.36 10.53 -8.80
N ASP A 142 12.31 11.80 -9.23
CA ASP A 142 13.37 12.79 -9.02
C ASP A 142 14.79 12.28 -9.38
N LYS A 143 14.85 11.47 -10.46
CA LYS A 143 16.03 10.79 -11.03
C LYS A 143 16.50 9.53 -10.29
N VAL A 144 15.82 9.09 -9.23
CA VAL A 144 16.10 7.84 -8.51
C VAL A 144 15.24 6.71 -9.07
N TRP A 145 15.83 5.54 -9.31
CA TRP A 145 15.11 4.32 -9.75
C TRP A 145 14.40 3.65 -8.58
N THR A 146 13.09 3.87 -8.46
CA THR A 146 12.30 3.48 -7.28
C THR A 146 11.19 2.49 -7.68
N PRO A 147 11.10 1.29 -7.06
CA PRO A 147 9.91 0.48 -7.20
C PRO A 147 8.76 1.11 -6.40
N ALA A 148 7.54 1.09 -6.94
CA ALA A 148 6.34 1.46 -6.20
C ALA A 148 6.09 0.45 -5.07
N PRO A 149 5.97 0.87 -3.79
CA PRO A 149 5.70 -0.07 -2.70
C PRO A 149 4.32 -0.72 -2.81
N HIS A 150 3.34 -0.03 -3.38
CA HIS A 150 1.96 -0.50 -3.58
C HIS A 150 1.79 -1.51 -4.72
N GLU A 151 2.77 -1.65 -5.62
CA GLU A 151 2.74 -2.63 -6.71
C GLU A 151 3.47 -3.92 -6.31
N PRO A 152 3.08 -5.09 -6.87
CA PRO A 152 3.86 -6.32 -6.73
C PRO A 152 5.30 -6.14 -7.24
N THR A 153 6.27 -6.79 -6.59
CA THR A 153 7.69 -6.75 -6.96
C THR A 153 8.20 -8.10 -7.43
N VAL A 154 9.20 -8.08 -8.32
CA VAL A 154 9.93 -9.24 -8.81
C VAL A 154 11.41 -8.88 -8.95
N THR A 155 12.29 -9.81 -8.58
CA THR A 155 13.72 -9.71 -8.88
C THR A 155 14.00 -10.43 -10.19
N ASN A 156 14.52 -9.72 -11.19
CA ASN A 156 14.85 -10.31 -12.49
C ASN A 156 16.15 -11.16 -12.41
N CYS A 157 16.53 -11.82 -13.51
CA CYS A 157 17.74 -12.66 -13.58
C CYS A 157 19.07 -11.90 -13.43
N GLU A 158 19.07 -10.57 -13.51
CA GLU A 158 20.25 -9.72 -13.25
C GLU A 158 20.36 -9.31 -11.77
N GLY A 159 19.39 -9.68 -10.93
CA GLY A 159 19.28 -9.21 -9.55
C GLY A 159 18.57 -7.86 -9.39
N HIS A 160 18.05 -7.28 -10.47
CA HIS A 160 17.33 -6.00 -10.41
C HIS A 160 15.90 -6.19 -9.87
N LEU A 161 15.61 -5.55 -8.74
CA LEU A 161 14.26 -5.46 -8.17
C LEU A 161 13.40 -4.48 -8.98
N ASN A 162 12.40 -5.02 -9.67
CA ASN A 162 11.40 -4.30 -10.47
C ASN A 162 10.01 -4.47 -9.84
N ASN A 163 9.05 -3.65 -10.28
CA ASN A 163 7.64 -3.99 -10.14
C ASN A 163 7.22 -4.91 -11.29
N TYR A 164 6.16 -5.70 -11.09
CA TYR A 164 5.48 -6.39 -12.18
C TYR A 164 3.96 -6.27 -12.06
N ARG A 165 3.28 -6.31 -13.20
CA ARG A 165 1.82 -6.30 -13.26
C ARG A 165 1.35 -7.14 -14.44
N VAL A 166 0.31 -7.92 -14.22
CA VAL A 166 -0.39 -8.65 -15.28
C VAL A 166 -1.47 -7.73 -15.85
N ILE A 167 -1.43 -7.49 -17.15
CA ILE A 167 -2.47 -6.75 -17.87
C ILE A 167 -3.45 -7.74 -18.46
N ALA A 168 -4.71 -7.60 -18.11
CA ALA A 168 -5.83 -8.37 -18.64
C ALA A 168 -7.06 -7.46 -18.71
N PRO A 169 -7.99 -7.70 -19.64
CA PRO A 169 -9.22 -6.92 -19.71
C PRO A 169 -10.16 -7.27 -18.55
N THR A 170 -10.43 -6.32 -17.66
CA THR A 170 -11.44 -6.50 -16.58
C THR A 170 -12.81 -5.95 -16.98
N VAL A 171 -12.84 -4.93 -17.85
CA VAL A 171 -14.06 -4.35 -18.43
C VAL A 171 -13.92 -4.17 -19.94
N THR A 172 -15.05 -4.26 -20.65
CA THR A 172 -15.16 -3.92 -22.07
C THR A 172 -16.30 -2.92 -22.26
N PHE A 173 -15.97 -1.73 -22.75
CA PHE A 173 -16.94 -0.71 -23.15
C PHE A 173 -17.29 -0.90 -24.62
N SER A 174 -18.57 -0.71 -24.97
CA SER A 174 -19.08 -0.87 -26.34
C SER A 174 -20.28 0.05 -26.56
N LEU A 175 -20.29 0.76 -27.70
CA LEU A 175 -21.41 1.61 -28.13
C LEU A 175 -21.63 1.49 -29.64
N ARG A 176 -22.86 1.24 -30.07
CA ARG A 176 -23.19 1.13 -31.51
C ARG A 176 -23.51 2.49 -32.14
N ALA A 177 -22.47 3.21 -32.57
CA ALA A 177 -22.57 4.55 -33.15
C ALA A 177 -22.09 4.61 -34.63
N PRO A 178 -22.79 3.96 -35.59
CA PRO A 178 -22.25 3.76 -36.95
C PRO A 178 -21.93 5.05 -37.73
N LYS A 179 -22.61 6.15 -37.41
CA LYS A 179 -22.39 7.47 -38.04
C LYS A 179 -21.28 8.29 -37.39
N ALA A 180 -20.83 7.96 -36.18
CA ALA A 180 -19.86 8.77 -35.45
C ALA A 180 -18.47 8.70 -36.06
N GLU A 181 -17.70 9.78 -35.96
CA GLU A 181 -16.28 9.81 -36.33
C GLU A 181 -15.41 9.31 -35.18
N SER A 182 -15.78 9.67 -33.95
CA SER A 182 -15.06 9.43 -32.71
C SER A 182 -16.01 9.06 -31.57
N VAL A 183 -15.60 8.09 -30.76
CA VAL A 183 -16.26 7.76 -29.48
C VAL A 183 -15.20 7.57 -28.41
N PHE A 184 -15.40 8.23 -27.28
CA PHE A 184 -14.62 8.05 -26.06
C PHE A 184 -15.53 7.56 -24.94
N VAL A 185 -14.93 7.03 -23.88
CA VAL A 185 -15.60 6.81 -22.58
C VAL A 185 -14.82 7.53 -21.48
N LEU A 186 -15.56 8.16 -20.57
CA LEU A 186 -15.08 8.82 -19.35
C LEU A 186 -15.73 8.14 -18.13
N GLY A 187 -15.06 8.10 -16.98
CA GLY A 187 -15.62 7.52 -15.77
C GLY A 187 -14.92 7.93 -14.47
N ASP A 188 -15.56 7.59 -13.34
CA ASP A 188 -15.11 7.96 -11.99
C ASP A 188 -13.83 7.24 -11.52
N TRP A 189 -13.37 6.18 -12.22
CA TRP A 189 -12.12 5.45 -11.94
C TRP A 189 -10.84 6.32 -11.95
N ASP A 190 -10.91 7.53 -12.51
CA ASP A 190 -9.87 8.56 -12.40
C ASP A 190 -10.42 9.97 -12.12
N ASN A 191 -11.63 10.06 -11.56
CA ASN A 191 -12.39 11.30 -11.37
C ASN A 191 -12.66 12.03 -12.71
N TRP A 192 -13.03 11.27 -13.75
CA TRP A 192 -13.38 11.76 -15.09
C TRP A 192 -12.27 12.54 -15.82
N GLN A 193 -11.01 12.30 -15.45
CA GLN A 193 -9.84 13.04 -15.95
C GLN A 193 -9.33 12.53 -17.30
N TYR A 194 -9.48 11.24 -17.59
CA TYR A 194 -8.90 10.64 -18.80
C TYR A 194 -9.94 9.93 -19.67
N SER A 195 -10.02 10.35 -20.94
CA SER A 195 -10.87 9.74 -21.96
C SER A 195 -10.20 8.51 -22.59
N LEU A 196 -10.86 7.36 -22.55
CA LEU A 196 -10.44 6.17 -23.30
C LEU A 196 -11.08 6.19 -24.69
N MET A 197 -10.28 6.19 -25.75
CA MET A 197 -10.78 6.21 -27.14
C MET A 197 -11.18 4.80 -27.60
N LEU A 198 -12.41 4.65 -28.08
CA LEU A 198 -12.93 3.39 -28.60
C LEU A 198 -12.55 3.21 -30.07
N LYS A 199 -12.25 1.97 -30.49
CA LYS A 199 -11.97 1.60 -31.88
C LYS A 199 -13.27 1.20 -32.59
N LYS A 200 -13.51 1.74 -33.78
CA LYS A 200 -14.66 1.43 -34.64
C LYS A 200 -14.42 0.13 -35.42
N ASP A 201 -15.40 -0.76 -35.46
CA ASP A 201 -15.41 -1.97 -36.28
C ASP A 201 -16.18 -1.80 -37.61
N ALA A 202 -16.15 -2.83 -38.45
CA ALA A 202 -16.84 -2.85 -39.75
C ALA A 202 -18.38 -2.86 -39.66
N SER A 203 -18.97 -3.13 -38.49
CA SER A 203 -20.42 -3.04 -38.23
C SER A 203 -20.85 -1.62 -37.81
N GLY A 204 -19.88 -0.74 -37.55
CA GLY A 204 -20.09 0.58 -36.97
C GLY A 204 -20.28 0.56 -35.45
N SER A 205 -19.88 -0.52 -34.77
CA SER A 205 -19.78 -0.52 -33.31
C SER A 205 -18.41 0.00 -32.89
N PHE A 206 -18.37 0.76 -31.81
CA PHE A 206 -17.15 1.24 -31.17
C PHE A 206 -16.89 0.40 -29.92
N SER A 207 -15.64 0.00 -29.65
CA SER A 207 -15.29 -0.72 -28.42
C SER A 207 -13.89 -0.42 -27.87
N ALA A 208 -13.72 -0.58 -26.56
CA ALA A 208 -12.44 -0.51 -25.85
C ALA A 208 -12.41 -1.51 -24.69
N LYS A 209 -11.24 -2.08 -24.40
CA LYS A 209 -11.00 -2.89 -23.20
C LYS A 209 -10.12 -2.10 -22.22
N ALA A 210 -10.38 -2.21 -20.93
CA ALA A 210 -9.57 -1.59 -19.89
C ALA A 210 -9.25 -2.56 -18.75
N HIS A 211 -8.14 -2.31 -18.05
CA HIS A 211 -7.82 -2.90 -16.77
C HIS A 211 -8.08 -1.85 -15.69
N LEU A 212 -9.25 -1.95 -15.06
CA LEU A 212 -9.62 -1.19 -13.87
C LEU A 212 -9.49 -2.10 -12.63
N PRO A 213 -9.14 -1.59 -11.45
CA PRO A 213 -9.22 -2.35 -10.20
C PRO A 213 -10.62 -2.94 -9.95
N PRO A 214 -10.78 -3.90 -9.02
CA PRO A 214 -12.11 -4.40 -8.64
C PRO A 214 -12.97 -3.29 -8.02
N GLY A 215 -14.23 -3.16 -8.44
CA GLY A 215 -15.13 -2.11 -7.97
C GLY A 215 -16.32 -1.84 -8.90
N GLN A 216 -17.26 -1.01 -8.46
CA GLN A 216 -18.31 -0.44 -9.31
C GLN A 216 -17.89 0.97 -9.75
N TYR A 217 -17.98 1.23 -11.05
CA TYR A 217 -17.63 2.51 -11.65
C TYR A 217 -18.80 3.11 -12.43
N SER A 218 -18.93 4.43 -12.38
CA SER A 218 -19.88 5.23 -13.17
C SER A 218 -19.20 5.74 -14.43
N TYR A 219 -19.90 5.78 -15.56
CA TYR A 219 -19.30 6.21 -16.83
C TYR A 219 -20.31 6.82 -17.82
N VAL A 220 -19.79 7.59 -18.78
CA VAL A 220 -20.52 8.15 -19.92
C VAL A 220 -19.74 7.98 -21.22
N TYR A 221 -20.43 7.93 -22.35
CA TYR A 221 -19.78 8.04 -23.66
C TYR A 221 -19.71 9.50 -24.10
N VAL A 222 -18.65 9.85 -24.83
CA VAL A 222 -18.54 11.11 -25.56
C VAL A 222 -18.44 10.78 -27.05
N VAL A 223 -19.48 11.14 -27.80
CA VAL A 223 -19.62 10.89 -29.23
C VAL A 223 -19.45 12.21 -29.96
N ASP A 224 -18.41 12.34 -30.78
CA ASP A 224 -18.11 13.55 -31.56
C ASP A 224 -18.22 14.86 -30.72
N GLY A 225 -17.62 14.83 -29.53
CA GLY A 225 -17.57 15.96 -28.58
C GLY A 225 -18.83 16.16 -27.71
N ASN A 226 -19.85 15.31 -27.82
CA ASN A 226 -21.11 15.42 -27.07
C ASN A 226 -21.26 14.24 -26.09
N VAL A 227 -21.70 14.50 -24.86
CA VAL A 227 -22.01 13.42 -23.89
C VAL A 227 -23.27 12.67 -24.33
N VAL A 228 -23.20 11.35 -24.38
CA VAL A 228 -24.26 10.45 -24.87
C VAL A 228 -24.35 9.21 -23.98
N THR A 229 -25.57 8.70 -23.81
CA THR A 229 -25.87 7.43 -23.14
C THR A 229 -26.31 6.36 -24.15
N ASP A 230 -26.01 5.09 -23.86
CA ASP A 230 -26.57 3.94 -24.59
C ASP A 230 -28.01 3.67 -24.10
N PRO A 231 -29.04 3.80 -24.96
CA PRO A 231 -30.43 3.57 -24.57
C PRO A 231 -30.75 2.09 -24.27
N GLY A 232 -29.83 1.16 -24.54
CA GLY A 232 -29.94 -0.25 -24.18
C GLY A 232 -29.45 -0.59 -22.76
N LEU A 233 -28.85 0.36 -22.04
CA LEU A 233 -28.27 0.15 -20.71
C LEU A 233 -29.01 0.95 -19.61
N PRO A 234 -29.04 0.47 -18.35
CA PRO A 234 -29.56 1.23 -17.22
C PRO A 234 -28.85 2.57 -17.01
N LEU A 235 -29.60 3.53 -16.48
CA LEU A 235 -29.13 4.87 -16.13
C LEU A 235 -29.26 5.12 -14.63
N HIS A 236 -28.32 5.89 -14.10
CA HIS A 236 -28.26 6.35 -12.72
C HIS A 236 -27.94 7.84 -12.69
N SER A 237 -28.43 8.56 -11.67
CA SER A 237 -28.10 9.97 -11.48
C SER A 237 -26.70 10.16 -10.87
N SER A 238 -25.94 11.10 -11.42
CA SER A 238 -24.67 11.65 -10.93
C SER A 238 -24.78 13.16 -10.85
N GLU A 239 -24.16 13.77 -9.82
CA GLU A 239 -24.14 15.23 -9.65
C GLU A 239 -23.28 15.93 -10.72
N GLU A 240 -22.29 15.23 -11.28
CA GLU A 240 -21.26 15.81 -12.15
C GLU A 240 -21.62 15.72 -13.64
N TYR A 241 -22.21 14.60 -14.07
CA TYR A 241 -22.53 14.31 -15.48
C TYR A 241 -24.03 14.09 -15.77
N GLY A 242 -24.91 14.14 -14.77
CA GLY A 242 -26.33 13.88 -14.94
C GLY A 242 -26.63 12.39 -15.04
N ASP A 243 -27.11 11.91 -16.19
CA ASP A 243 -27.41 10.48 -16.39
C ASP A 243 -26.15 9.70 -16.79
N VAL A 244 -25.77 8.72 -15.97
CA VAL A 244 -24.56 7.90 -16.14
C VAL A 244 -24.89 6.40 -16.14
N HIS A 245 -24.09 5.61 -16.85
CA HIS A 245 -24.11 4.15 -16.74
C HIS A 245 -23.28 3.69 -15.55
N ARG A 246 -23.43 2.42 -15.17
CA ARG A 246 -22.55 1.74 -14.21
C ARG A 246 -22.03 0.42 -14.75
N ILE A 247 -20.81 0.07 -14.37
CA ILE A 247 -20.16 -1.21 -14.68
C ILE A 247 -19.46 -1.76 -13.44
N TRP A 248 -19.44 -3.08 -13.29
CA TRP A 248 -18.57 -3.75 -12.33
C TRP A 248 -17.29 -4.19 -13.02
N SER A 249 -16.16 -3.83 -12.42
CA SER A 249 -14.86 -4.46 -12.66
C SER A 249 -14.62 -5.49 -11.57
N PHE A 250 -14.07 -6.65 -11.95
CA PHE A 250 -13.67 -7.72 -11.04
C PHE A 250 -12.19 -8.01 -11.20
N GLU A 251 -11.60 -8.81 -10.32
CA GLU A 251 -10.25 -9.34 -10.57
C GLU A 251 -10.23 -10.10 -11.91
N PRO A 252 -9.18 -9.93 -12.73
CA PRO A 252 -9.08 -10.65 -13.99
C PRO A 252 -8.96 -12.16 -13.73
N GLN A 253 -9.75 -12.94 -14.45
CA GLN A 253 -9.59 -14.39 -14.50
C GLN A 253 -8.25 -14.70 -15.17
N LEU A 254 -7.34 -15.34 -14.43
CA LEU A 254 -5.97 -15.61 -14.83
C LEU A 254 -5.59 -17.03 -14.42
N PHE A 255 -4.89 -17.76 -15.28
CA PHE A 255 -4.17 -18.96 -14.84
C PHE A 255 -2.91 -18.53 -14.08
N ARG A 256 -2.86 -18.81 -12.78
CA ARG A 256 -1.66 -18.65 -11.96
C ARG A 256 -1.19 -20.02 -11.48
N VAL A 257 0.01 -20.44 -11.86
CA VAL A 257 0.57 -21.74 -11.46
C VAL A 257 1.78 -21.52 -10.56
N PHE A 258 1.66 -21.95 -9.31
CA PHE A 258 2.71 -21.91 -8.29
C PHE A 258 3.39 -23.28 -8.19
N TYR A 259 4.72 -23.32 -8.25
CA TYR A 259 5.51 -24.56 -8.22
C TYR A 259 6.75 -24.41 -7.33
N CYS A 260 6.95 -25.32 -6.38
CA CYS A 260 8.10 -25.32 -5.48
C CYS A 260 9.19 -26.23 -6.06
N THR A 261 10.38 -25.68 -6.34
CA THR A 261 11.46 -26.47 -6.95
C THR A 261 12.85 -26.00 -6.53
N GLY A 262 13.82 -26.92 -6.62
CA GLY A 262 15.25 -26.63 -6.52
C GLY A 262 15.91 -26.31 -7.85
N TRP A 263 15.15 -26.04 -8.91
CA TRP A 263 15.69 -25.64 -10.22
C TRP A 263 15.90 -24.11 -10.28
N GLU A 264 17.08 -23.72 -10.76
CA GLU A 264 17.48 -22.32 -10.97
C GLU A 264 16.61 -21.65 -12.05
N GLU A 265 16.71 -22.10 -13.30
CA GLU A 265 15.68 -21.89 -14.32
C GLU A 265 14.48 -22.80 -14.07
N THR A 266 13.29 -22.31 -14.36
CA THR A 266 12.06 -23.11 -14.34
C THR A 266 11.14 -22.63 -15.44
N VAL A 267 10.58 -23.57 -16.18
CA VAL A 267 9.84 -23.31 -17.41
C VAL A 267 8.54 -24.08 -17.39
N LEU A 268 7.44 -23.36 -17.51
CA LEU A 268 6.13 -23.90 -17.84
C LEU A 268 6.09 -24.10 -19.37
N GLN A 269 6.07 -25.35 -19.83
CA GLN A 269 5.66 -25.67 -21.20
C GLN A 269 4.17 -25.95 -21.19
N TYR A 270 3.38 -25.21 -21.95
CA TYR A 270 1.91 -25.31 -21.91
C TYR A 270 1.26 -25.20 -23.28
N ARG A 271 -0.01 -25.59 -23.36
CA ARG A 271 -0.90 -25.30 -24.49
C ARG A 271 -2.31 -24.97 -24.00
N ARG A 272 -2.96 -24.05 -24.71
CA ARG A 272 -4.35 -23.65 -24.48
C ARG A 272 -5.30 -24.63 -25.17
N VAL A 273 -6.35 -25.05 -24.48
CA VAL A 273 -7.33 -26.04 -24.94
C VAL A 273 -8.73 -25.50 -24.66
N VAL A 274 -9.45 -25.10 -25.71
CA VAL A 274 -10.83 -24.59 -25.63
C VAL A 274 -11.80 -25.67 -26.10
N ARG A 275 -12.87 -25.89 -25.34
CA ARG A 275 -13.84 -26.96 -25.60
C ARG A 275 -14.50 -26.82 -26.97
N GLY A 276 -14.36 -27.84 -27.81
CA GLY A 276 -14.96 -27.88 -29.15
C GLY A 276 -14.12 -27.27 -30.27
N GLN A 277 -12.97 -26.65 -29.95
CA GLN A 277 -11.99 -26.24 -30.96
C GLN A 277 -10.97 -27.37 -31.24
N PRO A 278 -10.31 -27.39 -32.41
CA PRO A 278 -9.21 -28.30 -32.66
C PRO A 278 -8.07 -28.09 -31.66
N LEU A 279 -7.55 -29.18 -31.10
CA LEU A 279 -6.47 -29.16 -30.12
C LEU A 279 -5.20 -28.52 -30.73
N SER A 280 -4.68 -27.47 -30.10
CA SER A 280 -3.41 -26.86 -30.54
C SER A 280 -2.26 -27.87 -30.48
N ARG A 281 -1.47 -27.89 -31.55
CA ARG A 281 -0.20 -28.63 -31.60
C ARG A 281 0.98 -27.78 -31.11
N ASP A 282 0.80 -26.47 -31.06
CA ASP A 282 1.85 -25.52 -30.75
C ASP A 282 1.96 -25.34 -29.24
N TRP A 283 3.05 -25.86 -28.67
CA TRP A 283 3.40 -25.70 -27.26
C TRP A 283 4.11 -24.36 -27.05
N GLN A 284 3.66 -23.61 -26.05
CA GLN A 284 4.21 -22.33 -25.65
C GLN A 284 5.18 -22.52 -24.47
N ARG A 285 6.29 -21.77 -24.48
CA ARG A 285 7.31 -21.75 -23.42
C ARG A 285 7.16 -20.48 -22.60
N LEU A 286 6.91 -20.59 -21.30
CA LEU A 286 6.91 -19.48 -20.35
C LEU A 286 7.91 -19.77 -19.23
N SER A 287 8.96 -18.95 -19.13
CA SER A 287 9.86 -18.98 -17.96
C SER A 287 9.09 -18.50 -16.73
N MET A 288 9.17 -19.24 -15.63
CA MET A 288 8.53 -18.90 -14.37
C MET A 288 9.42 -17.94 -13.58
N VAL A 289 8.85 -16.83 -13.12
CA VAL A 289 9.53 -15.90 -12.21
C VAL A 289 9.59 -16.51 -10.80
N ASN A 290 10.47 -16.00 -9.94
CA ASN A 290 10.36 -16.28 -8.52
C ASN A 290 9.04 -15.67 -8.00
N ALA A 291 8.23 -16.47 -7.31
CA ALA A 291 7.06 -15.96 -6.60
C ALA A 291 7.51 -15.12 -5.40
N PRO A 292 6.74 -14.11 -4.95
CA PRO A 292 7.08 -13.33 -3.75
C PRO A 292 6.86 -14.11 -2.42
N SER A 293 6.88 -15.45 -2.45
CA SER A 293 7.05 -16.27 -1.25
C SER A 293 8.51 -16.23 -0.84
N ARG A 294 8.75 -16.11 0.46
CA ARG A 294 10.09 -15.95 1.05
C ARG A 294 10.75 -17.29 1.38
N GLY A 295 10.08 -18.40 1.07
CA GLY A 295 10.40 -19.72 1.57
C GLY A 295 11.72 -20.28 1.06
N ASN A 296 12.69 -20.42 1.97
CA ASN A 296 14.00 -21.01 1.69
C ASN A 296 14.07 -22.52 1.98
N SER A 297 13.13 -23.10 2.74
CA SER A 297 13.28 -24.48 3.28
C SER A 297 12.92 -25.60 2.30
N LEU A 298 12.09 -25.30 1.29
CA LEU A 298 11.56 -26.28 0.32
C LEU A 298 12.04 -26.04 -1.13
N GLY A 299 13.01 -25.13 -1.31
CA GLY A 299 13.38 -24.58 -2.62
C GLY A 299 12.56 -23.35 -2.99
N VAL A 300 12.98 -22.65 -4.05
CA VAL A 300 12.37 -21.38 -4.44
C VAL A 300 11.00 -21.63 -5.05
N TRP A 301 9.97 -20.97 -4.52
CA TRP A 301 8.66 -20.94 -5.16
C TRP A 301 8.74 -20.15 -6.48
N LYS A 302 8.27 -20.78 -7.56
CA LYS A 302 8.18 -20.22 -8.90
C LYS A 302 6.71 -19.95 -9.25
N MET A 303 6.44 -18.88 -9.99
CA MET A 303 5.11 -18.53 -10.48
C MET A 303 5.12 -18.33 -12.00
N ALA A 304 4.12 -18.91 -12.66
CA ALA A 304 3.70 -18.53 -14.01
C ALA A 304 2.33 -17.86 -13.92
N THR A 305 2.12 -16.80 -14.72
CA THR A 305 0.78 -16.24 -14.95
C THR A 305 0.49 -16.13 -16.44
N ILE A 306 -0.65 -16.67 -16.86
CA ILE A 306 -1.13 -16.64 -18.24
C ILE A 306 -2.51 -15.97 -18.25
N VAL A 307 -2.67 -15.00 -19.16
CA VAL A 307 -3.98 -14.40 -19.43
C VAL A 307 -4.73 -15.31 -20.40
N PRO A 308 -5.93 -15.79 -20.05
CA PRO A 308 -6.74 -16.60 -20.96
C PRO A 308 -7.21 -15.77 -22.16
N THR A 309 -7.47 -16.45 -23.27
CA THR A 309 -8.11 -15.89 -24.46
C THR A 309 -9.63 -16.07 -24.46
N ASP A 310 -10.13 -17.06 -23.71
CA ASP A 310 -11.55 -17.40 -23.55
C ASP A 310 -11.82 -17.84 -22.09
N PRO A 311 -12.97 -17.51 -21.46
CA PRO A 311 -13.30 -17.98 -20.11
C PRO A 311 -13.40 -19.51 -19.98
N GLU A 312 -13.78 -20.22 -21.04
CA GLU A 312 -13.88 -21.69 -21.11
C GLU A 312 -12.55 -22.34 -21.57
N GLU A 313 -11.45 -21.58 -21.54
CA GLU A 313 -10.10 -22.08 -21.79
C GLU A 313 -9.65 -23.02 -20.65
N THR A 314 -8.86 -24.04 -21.01
CA THR A 314 -8.15 -24.91 -20.08
C THR A 314 -6.69 -24.99 -20.50
N LEU A 315 -5.76 -25.21 -19.55
CA LEU A 315 -4.34 -25.41 -19.87
C LEU A 315 -3.94 -26.86 -19.67
N GLU A 316 -3.31 -27.46 -20.67
CA GLU A 316 -2.43 -28.62 -20.48
C GLU A 316 -0.98 -28.14 -20.35
N PHE A 317 -0.22 -28.67 -19.39
CA PHE A 317 1.17 -28.25 -19.18
C PHE A 317 2.10 -29.31 -18.57
N VAL A 318 3.41 -29.07 -18.69
CA VAL A 318 4.48 -29.76 -17.96
C VAL A 318 5.49 -28.73 -17.45
N MET A 319 6.20 -29.06 -16.37
CA MET A 319 7.28 -28.22 -15.84
C MET A 319 8.63 -28.75 -16.29
N THR A 320 9.55 -27.88 -16.69
CA THR A 320 10.92 -28.27 -17.02
C THR A 320 11.97 -27.33 -16.41
N ASN A 321 13.20 -27.81 -16.29
CA ASN A 321 14.34 -27.04 -15.77
C ASN A 321 14.98 -26.08 -16.81
N GLY A 322 14.28 -25.76 -17.91
CA GLY A 322 14.77 -24.91 -19.00
C GLY A 322 15.86 -25.50 -19.90
N GLY A 323 16.48 -26.61 -19.50
CA GLY A 323 17.59 -27.28 -20.20
C GLY A 323 17.21 -27.96 -21.51
N ALA A 324 18.22 -28.54 -22.18
CA ALA A 324 18.08 -29.19 -23.49
C ALA A 324 18.83 -30.53 -23.55
N GLY A 325 18.38 -31.43 -24.42
CA GLY A 325 18.99 -32.76 -24.60
C GLY A 325 19.07 -33.54 -23.29
N ALA A 326 20.23 -34.12 -22.99
CA ALA A 326 20.46 -34.88 -21.76
C ALA A 326 20.43 -34.04 -20.45
N ALA A 327 20.41 -32.71 -20.54
CA ALA A 327 20.28 -31.81 -19.39
C ALA A 327 18.82 -31.40 -19.10
N LEU A 328 17.88 -31.69 -20.01
CA LEU A 328 16.45 -31.46 -19.80
C LEU A 328 15.92 -32.40 -18.71
N LYS A 329 15.28 -31.83 -17.69
CA LYS A 329 14.49 -32.53 -16.68
C LYS A 329 13.05 -32.04 -16.78
N GLU A 330 12.11 -32.97 -16.68
CA GLU A 330 10.67 -32.70 -16.70
C GLU A 330 10.02 -33.18 -15.41
N ASP A 331 8.95 -32.50 -15.00
CA ASP A 331 8.01 -32.91 -13.96
C ASP A 331 6.62 -33.01 -14.61
N ARG A 332 5.98 -34.18 -14.42
CA ARG A 332 4.72 -34.64 -15.03
C ARG A 332 3.89 -35.40 -13.97
N PRO A 333 2.56 -35.39 -14.04
CA PRO A 333 1.73 -36.09 -13.06
C PRO A 333 1.87 -37.61 -13.16
N GLY A 334 1.89 -38.30 -12.03
CA GLY A 334 2.03 -39.78 -11.99
C GLY A 334 0.84 -40.58 -12.56
N VAL A 335 -0.19 -39.91 -13.09
CA VAL A 335 -1.43 -40.51 -13.61
C VAL A 335 -1.82 -40.01 -15.01
N GLY A 336 -0.95 -39.28 -15.70
CA GLY A 336 -1.23 -38.77 -17.06
C GLY A 336 -0.01 -38.15 -17.76
N PRO A 337 -0.12 -37.81 -19.06
CA PRO A 337 1.01 -37.27 -19.81
C PRO A 337 1.36 -35.81 -19.43
N HIS A 338 0.35 -35.02 -19.04
CA HIS A 338 0.43 -33.59 -18.75
C HIS A 338 -0.43 -33.26 -17.52
N TYR A 339 -0.09 -32.18 -16.82
CA TYR A 339 -1.00 -31.53 -15.87
C TYR A 339 -2.14 -30.82 -16.62
N THR A 340 -3.30 -30.68 -15.98
CA THR A 340 -4.43 -29.91 -16.52
C THR A 340 -4.94 -28.91 -15.49
N ALA A 341 -4.96 -27.62 -15.84
CA ALA A 341 -5.73 -26.60 -15.14
C ALA A 341 -7.10 -26.45 -15.84
N PRO A 342 -8.21 -26.91 -15.24
CA PRO A 342 -9.49 -27.10 -15.93
C PRO A 342 -10.37 -25.84 -16.04
N PHE A 343 -9.89 -24.69 -15.58
CA PHE A 343 -10.52 -23.37 -15.72
C PHE A 343 -9.49 -22.27 -15.38
N PRO A 344 -9.66 -21.01 -15.85
CA PRO A 344 -8.81 -19.90 -15.44
C PRO A 344 -8.86 -19.68 -13.93
N GLY A 345 -7.72 -19.84 -13.26
CA GLY A 345 -7.64 -19.69 -11.81
C GLY A 345 -6.25 -19.98 -11.25
N SER A 346 -6.15 -19.95 -9.92
CA SER A 346 -4.90 -20.15 -9.19
C SER A 346 -4.73 -21.60 -8.75
N PHE A 347 -3.56 -22.19 -9.03
CA PHE A 347 -3.24 -23.59 -8.78
C PHE A 347 -1.84 -23.75 -8.16
N LYS A 348 -1.70 -24.70 -7.24
CA LYS A 348 -0.45 -25.05 -6.56
C LYS A 348 -0.02 -26.47 -6.97
N LEU A 349 1.19 -26.60 -7.52
CA LEU A 349 1.81 -27.88 -7.88
C LEU A 349 2.84 -28.28 -6.82
N VAL A 350 2.61 -29.42 -6.15
CA VAL A 350 3.50 -29.99 -5.13
C VAL A 350 3.55 -31.50 -5.29
N LYS A 351 4.76 -32.07 -5.36
CA LYS A 351 5.01 -33.53 -5.35
C LYS A 351 4.12 -34.31 -6.34
N GLY A 352 4.06 -33.86 -7.60
CA GLY A 352 3.26 -34.51 -8.65
C GLY A 352 1.75 -34.22 -8.61
N MET A 353 1.26 -33.39 -7.68
CA MET A 353 -0.16 -33.07 -7.52
C MET A 353 -0.42 -31.57 -7.78
N LEU A 354 -1.25 -31.28 -8.78
CA LEU A 354 -1.85 -29.96 -8.97
C LEU A 354 -3.14 -29.85 -8.14
N ARG A 355 -3.33 -28.74 -7.43
CA ARG A 355 -4.58 -28.46 -6.67
C ARG A 355 -5.00 -27.00 -6.86
N PRO A 356 -6.32 -26.69 -6.91
CA PRO A 356 -6.81 -25.31 -6.83
C PRO A 356 -6.32 -24.63 -5.54
N PHE A 357 -6.09 -23.32 -5.62
CA PHE A 357 -5.48 -22.52 -4.56
C PHE A 357 -6.06 -21.10 -4.61
N LEU A 358 -7.26 -20.92 -4.04
CA LEU A 358 -8.10 -19.72 -4.17
C LEU A 358 -7.35 -18.42 -3.82
N ARG A 359 -6.75 -18.36 -2.62
CA ARG A 359 -5.92 -17.24 -2.13
C ARG A 359 -4.82 -16.78 -3.09
N GLY A 360 -4.34 -17.65 -3.98
CA GLY A 360 -3.31 -17.29 -4.97
C GLY A 360 -3.78 -16.32 -6.05
N ALA A 361 -5.08 -16.01 -6.12
CA ALA A 361 -5.60 -14.93 -6.97
C ALA A 361 -5.65 -13.57 -6.27
N GLU A 362 -5.89 -13.59 -4.96
CA GLU A 362 -6.28 -12.43 -4.15
C GLU A 362 -5.11 -11.47 -3.88
N SER A 363 -5.45 -10.27 -3.41
CA SER A 363 -4.48 -9.28 -2.97
C SER A 363 -3.76 -9.69 -1.68
N ARG A 364 -2.47 -9.34 -1.58
CA ARG A 364 -1.61 -9.59 -0.41
C ARG A 364 -2.19 -8.96 0.86
N ILE A 365 -1.95 -9.58 2.02
CA ILE A 365 -2.34 -9.01 3.33
C ILE A 365 -1.21 -8.19 3.96
N MET A 366 -1.54 -7.41 4.99
CA MET A 366 -0.59 -6.74 5.86
C MET A 366 -0.90 -7.08 7.32
N LEU A 367 -0.06 -7.93 7.91
CA LEU A 367 -0.09 -8.22 9.34
C LEU A 367 0.75 -7.19 10.09
N VAL A 368 0.16 -6.57 11.12
CA VAL A 368 0.83 -5.61 12.00
C VAL A 368 0.78 -6.12 13.44
N SER A 369 1.94 -6.44 14.01
CA SER A 369 2.04 -7.14 15.30
C SER A 369 2.88 -6.33 16.29
N ASP A 370 2.54 -6.30 17.59
CA ASP A 370 3.57 -6.08 18.60
C ASP A 370 4.52 -7.31 18.66
N ILE A 371 5.64 -7.15 19.34
CA ILE A 371 6.69 -8.15 19.48
C ILE A 371 6.63 -8.85 20.83
N ASP A 372 6.48 -8.11 21.93
CA ASP A 372 6.79 -8.57 23.29
C ASP A 372 5.55 -9.10 24.02
N GLY A 373 5.32 -10.41 23.98
CA GLY A 373 4.07 -11.02 24.45
C GLY A 373 3.07 -11.29 23.32
N THR A 374 3.36 -10.83 22.10
CA THR A 374 2.53 -11.06 20.90
C THR A 374 3.26 -11.94 19.87
N MET A 375 4.32 -11.46 19.21
CA MET A 375 5.08 -12.28 18.24
C MET A 375 6.11 -13.20 18.91
N ILE A 376 6.65 -12.80 20.05
CA ILE A 376 7.65 -13.53 20.84
C ILE A 376 7.04 -13.81 22.22
N GLY A 377 7.28 -15.01 22.74
CA GLY A 377 6.85 -15.40 24.09
C GLY A 377 7.71 -14.78 25.20
N ASP A 378 7.45 -15.20 26.44
CA ASP A 378 8.27 -14.80 27.59
C ASP A 378 9.74 -15.22 27.39
N MET A 379 10.62 -14.23 27.21
CA MET A 379 12.06 -14.40 27.02
C MET A 379 12.81 -15.03 28.21
N SER A 380 12.15 -15.27 29.35
CA SER A 380 12.68 -16.08 30.45
C SER A 380 12.41 -17.59 30.30
N SER A 381 11.50 -17.97 29.38
CA SER A 381 11.21 -19.36 29.03
C SER A 381 12.24 -19.93 28.04
N PRO A 382 12.62 -21.23 28.14
CA PRO A 382 13.39 -21.88 27.07
C PRO A 382 12.62 -21.95 25.74
N ASP A 383 11.28 -21.94 25.79
CA ASP A 383 10.39 -22.10 24.65
C ASP A 383 9.92 -20.75 24.06
N ALA A 384 10.57 -19.63 24.44
CA ALA A 384 10.19 -18.26 24.10
C ALA A 384 9.93 -17.99 22.60
N PHE A 385 10.62 -18.74 21.73
CA PHE A 385 10.54 -18.62 20.28
C PHE A 385 9.73 -19.73 19.61
N SER A 386 9.26 -20.76 20.30
CA SER A 386 8.74 -21.96 19.63
C SER A 386 7.43 -21.71 18.86
N SER A 387 6.62 -20.74 19.28
CA SER A 387 5.48 -20.21 18.53
C SER A 387 5.95 -19.35 17.35
N SER A 388 6.94 -18.49 17.56
CA SER A 388 7.56 -17.65 16.53
C SER A 388 8.20 -18.48 15.40
N GLU A 389 8.82 -19.63 15.71
CA GLU A 389 9.41 -20.55 14.74
C GLU A 389 8.32 -21.19 13.86
N ARG A 390 7.18 -21.58 14.44
CA ARG A 390 6.00 -22.09 13.69
C ARG A 390 5.37 -21.01 12.83
N PHE A 391 5.19 -19.81 13.37
CA PHE A 391 4.74 -18.65 12.60
C PHE A 391 5.69 -18.35 11.44
N THR A 392 7.00 -18.40 11.66
CA THR A 392 8.02 -18.11 10.63
C THR A 392 8.01 -19.16 9.53
N ASP A 393 7.95 -20.45 9.87
CA ASP A 393 7.81 -21.51 8.86
C ASP A 393 6.53 -21.33 8.03
N TYR A 394 5.40 -21.03 8.67
CA TYR A 394 4.14 -20.83 7.97
C TYR A 394 4.14 -19.55 7.11
N TRP A 395 4.58 -18.42 7.66
CA TRP A 395 4.58 -17.12 6.98
C TRP A 395 5.53 -17.07 5.78
N GLU A 396 6.73 -17.63 5.92
CA GLU A 396 7.73 -17.60 4.86
C GLU A 396 7.46 -18.69 3.78
N ASN A 397 7.09 -19.92 4.20
CA ASN A 397 6.93 -21.07 3.28
C ASN A 397 5.49 -21.31 2.78
N SER A 398 4.45 -20.68 3.34
CA SER A 398 3.08 -20.81 2.81
C SER A 398 2.83 -19.93 1.60
N ALA A 399 2.24 -20.52 0.56
CA ALA A 399 1.82 -19.80 -0.63
C ALA A 399 0.64 -18.85 -0.37
N SER A 400 -0.24 -19.13 0.61
CA SER A 400 -1.42 -18.29 0.93
C SER A 400 -1.06 -16.91 1.51
N LEU A 401 0.20 -16.73 1.91
CA LEU A 401 0.75 -15.48 2.43
C LEU A 401 1.87 -14.92 1.52
N ALA A 402 2.13 -15.51 0.36
CA ALA A 402 3.17 -15.07 -0.55
C ALA A 402 2.98 -13.59 -0.96
N GLY A 403 4.03 -12.79 -0.81
CA GLY A 403 4.00 -11.34 -1.05
C GLY A 403 3.27 -10.50 -0.01
N SER A 404 2.74 -11.12 1.06
CA SER A 404 2.15 -10.39 2.20
C SER A 404 3.22 -9.65 3.00
N LEU A 405 2.77 -8.60 3.70
CA LEU A 405 3.61 -7.69 4.46
C LEU A 405 3.51 -8.02 5.95
N LEU A 406 4.66 -8.09 6.59
CA LEU A 406 4.83 -8.26 8.03
C LEU A 406 5.40 -6.96 8.58
N VAL A 407 4.66 -6.33 9.49
CA VAL A 407 5.04 -5.09 10.14
C VAL A 407 5.10 -5.31 11.65
N TYR A 408 6.22 -4.96 12.27
CA TYR A 408 6.32 -4.95 13.73
C TYR A 408 6.12 -3.55 14.27
N ASN A 409 5.25 -3.38 15.27
CA ASN A 409 4.78 -2.08 15.74
C ASN A 409 4.95 -1.96 17.26
N THR A 410 6.15 -1.54 17.68
CA THR A 410 6.67 -1.70 19.04
C THR A 410 7.04 -0.37 19.71
N GLY A 411 7.03 -0.36 21.05
CA GLY A 411 7.54 0.76 21.85
C GLY A 411 9.07 0.89 21.87
N ARG A 412 9.79 -0.16 21.43
CA ARG A 412 11.25 -0.22 21.36
C ARG A 412 11.86 0.82 20.42
N SER A 413 13.09 1.25 20.69
CA SER A 413 13.92 1.96 19.71
C SER A 413 14.51 1.00 18.66
N LEU A 414 14.98 1.53 17.52
CA LEU A 414 15.56 0.69 16.45
C LEU A 414 16.75 -0.15 16.96
N GLY A 415 17.60 0.40 17.83
CA GLY A 415 18.72 -0.34 18.42
C GLY A 415 18.25 -1.52 19.27
N GLN A 416 17.26 -1.29 20.14
CA GLN A 416 16.64 -2.34 20.96
C GLN A 416 15.95 -3.43 20.13
N PHE A 417 15.39 -3.07 18.97
CA PHE A 417 14.81 -4.03 18.02
C PHE A 417 15.90 -4.83 17.30
N VAL A 418 16.94 -4.19 16.78
CA VAL A 418 18.08 -4.86 16.12
C VAL A 418 18.78 -5.82 17.08
N ASP A 419 18.96 -5.45 18.34
CA ASP A 419 19.54 -6.33 19.36
C ASP A 419 18.60 -7.44 19.83
N LEU A 420 17.28 -7.26 19.69
CA LEU A 420 16.32 -8.35 19.86
C LEU A 420 16.40 -9.35 18.70
N MET A 421 16.41 -8.89 17.45
CA MET A 421 16.53 -9.78 16.28
C MET A 421 17.84 -10.59 16.30
N LYS A 422 18.95 -10.03 16.79
CA LYS A 422 20.20 -10.78 17.05
C LYS A 422 20.00 -11.92 18.06
N LYS A 423 19.26 -11.68 19.15
CA LYS A 423 18.95 -12.69 20.18
C LYS A 423 17.98 -13.76 19.71
N CYS A 424 17.17 -13.45 18.69
CA CYS A 424 16.25 -14.40 18.07
C CYS A 424 16.97 -15.44 17.19
N ASP A 425 18.21 -15.18 16.76
CA ASP A 425 19.04 -16.11 15.97
C ASP A 425 18.31 -16.75 14.76
N GLY A 426 17.54 -15.92 14.03
CA GLY A 426 16.77 -16.34 12.86
C GLY A 426 15.42 -17.04 13.13
N LYS A 427 15.04 -17.27 14.40
CA LYS A 427 13.80 -17.95 14.80
C LYS A 427 12.52 -17.13 14.67
N VAL A 428 12.65 -15.85 14.34
CA VAL A 428 11.56 -14.88 14.23
C VAL A 428 11.61 -14.26 12.84
N ALA A 429 10.47 -14.28 12.15
CA ALA A 429 10.32 -13.74 10.81
C ALA A 429 10.82 -12.29 10.69
N ILE A 430 11.41 -11.97 9.54
CA ILE A 430 11.99 -10.63 9.31
C ILE A 430 10.88 -9.73 8.73
N PRO A 431 10.50 -8.65 9.42
CA PRO A 431 9.46 -7.75 8.93
C PRO A 431 9.97 -6.94 7.74
N ASP A 432 9.03 -6.43 6.94
CA ASP A 432 9.31 -5.53 5.82
C ASP A 432 9.48 -4.09 6.31
N VAL A 433 8.69 -3.76 7.34
CA VAL A 433 8.65 -2.46 7.97
C VAL A 433 8.68 -2.66 9.48
N VAL A 434 9.51 -1.91 10.19
CA VAL A 434 9.42 -1.80 11.65
C VAL A 434 8.99 -0.39 12.02
N VAL A 435 7.88 -0.33 12.75
CA VAL A 435 7.38 0.87 13.42
C VAL A 435 7.91 0.82 14.85
N THR A 436 8.66 1.86 15.22
CA THR A 436 9.42 1.93 16.47
C THR A 436 8.98 3.15 17.28
N ALA A 437 9.42 3.19 18.55
CA ALA A 437 9.22 4.31 19.45
C ALA A 437 7.74 4.72 19.59
N VAL A 438 6.84 3.73 19.68
CA VAL A 438 5.38 3.93 19.83
C VAL A 438 4.77 4.68 18.62
N GLY A 439 5.29 4.45 17.42
CA GLY A 439 4.76 5.03 16.19
C GLY A 439 5.37 6.37 15.78
N THR A 440 6.44 6.85 16.43
CA THR A 440 7.11 8.10 16.02
C THR A 440 8.15 7.90 14.93
N LYS A 441 8.48 6.66 14.55
CA LYS A 441 9.50 6.31 13.55
C LYS A 441 9.10 5.06 12.76
N VAL A 442 9.10 5.16 11.43
CA VAL A 442 8.87 4.06 10.48
C VAL A 442 10.18 3.76 9.77
N TRP A 443 10.53 2.48 9.64
CA TRP A 443 11.75 2.04 8.94
C TRP A 443 11.45 0.90 7.98
N HIS A 444 11.96 1.01 6.75
CA HIS A 444 11.84 -0.01 5.70
C HIS A 444 13.09 -0.89 5.66
N LEU A 445 12.94 -2.19 5.41
CA LEU A 445 14.05 -3.12 5.21
C LEU A 445 14.76 -2.83 3.87
N ASP A 446 16.09 -2.74 3.87
CA ASP A 446 16.87 -2.63 2.64
C ASP A 446 17.01 -4.00 1.96
N GLU A 447 16.05 -4.33 1.10
CA GLU A 447 16.04 -5.60 0.35
C GLU A 447 17.26 -5.79 -0.55
N THR A 448 18.01 -4.74 -0.89
CA THR A 448 19.20 -4.87 -1.76
C THR A 448 20.34 -5.67 -1.11
N CYS A 449 20.32 -5.80 0.23
CA CYS A 449 21.26 -6.64 0.98
C CYS A 449 20.78 -8.10 1.15
N GLY A 450 19.59 -8.45 0.63
CA GLY A 450 18.95 -9.75 0.83
C GLY A 450 18.40 -9.97 2.24
N ARG A 451 17.44 -10.89 2.37
CA ARG A 451 16.74 -11.18 3.64
C ARG A 451 17.44 -12.25 4.51
N CYS A 452 18.76 -12.38 4.41
CA CYS A 452 19.52 -13.37 5.17
C CYS A 452 20.17 -12.73 6.41
N ALA A 453 19.97 -13.31 7.60
CA ALA A 453 20.52 -12.78 8.86
C ALA A 453 22.05 -12.58 8.83
N ALA A 454 22.77 -13.33 7.97
CA ALA A 454 24.20 -13.24 7.77
C ALA A 454 24.69 -11.99 7.00
N SER A 455 23.85 -11.29 6.22
CA SER A 455 24.28 -10.08 5.49
C SER A 455 24.21 -8.80 6.33
N GLY A 456 23.54 -8.84 7.49
CA GLY A 456 23.33 -7.70 8.38
C GLY A 456 22.14 -6.85 7.94
N LEU A 457 21.00 -7.00 8.63
CA LEU A 457 19.76 -6.30 8.30
C LEU A 457 19.94 -4.77 8.41
N LYS A 458 19.84 -4.09 7.28
CA LYS A 458 19.91 -2.64 7.16
C LYS A 458 18.51 -2.04 7.05
N TRP A 459 18.29 -0.95 7.78
CA TRP A 459 17.01 -0.27 7.90
C TRP A 459 17.11 1.17 7.38
N ILE A 460 16.14 1.59 6.58
CA ILE A 460 16.07 2.91 5.96
C ILE A 460 14.92 3.68 6.64
N GLU A 461 15.20 4.85 7.21
CA GLU A 461 14.16 5.66 7.84
C GLU A 461 13.20 6.24 6.79
N ASP A 462 11.90 6.16 7.05
CA ASP A 462 10.91 6.91 6.29
C ASP A 462 10.91 8.38 6.69
N THR A 463 11.62 9.19 5.90
CA THR A 463 11.75 10.63 6.16
C THR A 463 10.46 11.40 5.89
N ASN A 464 9.56 10.89 5.04
CA ASN A 464 8.25 11.51 4.80
C ASN A 464 7.38 11.37 6.06
N TRP A 465 7.36 10.18 6.68
CA TRP A 465 6.70 9.99 7.98
C TRP A 465 7.26 10.94 9.04
N THR A 466 8.59 10.94 9.24
CA THR A 466 9.27 11.79 10.23
C THR A 466 9.00 13.29 10.00
N LEU A 467 8.87 13.76 8.75
CA LEU A 467 8.54 15.15 8.45
C LEU A 467 7.06 15.47 8.70
N SER A 468 6.13 14.53 8.47
CA SER A 468 4.70 14.77 8.74
C SER A 468 4.42 15.07 10.22
N LEU A 469 5.19 14.43 11.12
CA LEU A 469 5.11 14.58 12.58
C LEU A 469 5.63 15.92 13.13
N ASP A 470 6.24 16.78 12.32
CA ASP A 470 6.57 18.16 12.74
C ASP A 470 5.33 19.08 12.79
N THR A 471 4.21 18.66 12.20
CA THR A 471 2.96 19.42 12.19
C THR A 471 2.38 19.54 13.59
N HIS A 472 2.21 20.77 14.08
CA HIS A 472 1.74 21.11 15.43
C HIS A 472 2.55 20.52 16.60
N TRP A 473 3.81 20.13 16.37
CA TRP A 473 4.75 19.64 17.39
C TRP A 473 5.85 20.68 17.72
N ASN A 474 6.30 20.70 18.97
CA ASN A 474 7.52 21.42 19.36
C ASN A 474 8.17 20.76 20.59
N LEU A 475 9.28 20.06 20.36
CA LEU A 475 9.96 19.29 21.40
C LEU A 475 10.46 20.16 22.56
N ASP A 476 11.01 21.35 22.30
CA ASP A 476 11.60 22.18 23.37
C ASP A 476 10.52 22.80 24.28
N VAL A 477 9.32 23.03 23.76
CA VAL A 477 8.13 23.36 24.58
C VAL A 477 7.70 22.16 25.41
N VAL A 478 7.63 20.95 24.84
CA VAL A 478 7.27 19.73 25.60
C VAL A 478 8.30 19.42 26.69
N ARG A 479 9.61 19.49 26.38
CA ARG A 479 10.72 19.43 27.34
C ARG A 479 10.56 20.43 28.49
N ARG A 480 10.26 21.69 28.17
CA ARG A 480 10.03 22.75 29.16
C ARG A 480 8.87 22.40 30.08
N LEU A 481 7.73 21.99 29.53
CA LEU A 481 6.53 21.62 30.30
C LEU A 481 6.79 20.39 31.19
N ALA A 482 7.43 19.35 30.65
CA ALA A 482 7.76 18.13 31.37
C ALA A 482 8.75 18.40 32.51
N ARG A 483 9.82 19.15 32.27
CA ARG A 483 10.78 19.55 33.33
C ARG A 483 10.11 20.42 34.41
N GLN A 484 9.20 21.33 34.04
CA GLN A 484 8.39 22.12 34.98
C GLN A 484 7.39 21.27 35.78
N LEU A 485 6.96 20.13 35.25
CA LEU A 485 6.06 19.18 35.93
C LEU A 485 6.83 18.29 36.91
N VAL A 486 7.98 17.73 36.47
CA VAL A 486 8.90 16.97 37.34
C VAL A 486 9.34 17.79 38.53
N SER A 487 9.70 19.07 38.35
CA SER A 487 10.14 19.94 39.45
C SER A 487 9.06 20.29 40.50
N GLN A 488 7.84 19.77 40.36
CA GLN A 488 6.79 19.86 41.40
C GLN A 488 6.80 18.65 42.35
N TYR A 489 7.54 17.59 42.02
CA TYR A 489 7.72 16.41 42.84
C TYR A 489 9.14 16.42 43.42
N SER A 490 9.25 16.18 44.74
CA SER A 490 10.54 16.13 45.46
C SER A 490 11.14 14.72 45.54
N ASP A 491 10.52 13.77 44.84
CA ASP A 491 10.78 12.34 44.91
C ASP A 491 10.72 11.77 43.49
N ASP A 492 11.90 11.44 42.95
CA ASP A 492 12.06 10.90 41.60
C ASP A 492 11.38 9.53 41.42
N SER A 493 10.98 8.86 42.51
CA SER A 493 10.16 7.64 42.47
C SER A 493 8.66 7.89 42.28
N LEU A 494 8.22 9.15 42.19
CA LEU A 494 6.86 9.51 41.80
C LEU A 494 6.75 9.93 40.34
N LEU A 495 7.75 10.68 39.82
CA LEU A 495 7.78 11.15 38.44
C LEU A 495 9.22 11.44 37.99
N CYS A 496 9.67 10.80 36.91
CA CYS A 496 11.01 11.02 36.33
C CYS A 496 10.96 11.01 34.78
N ILE A 497 11.93 11.67 34.13
CA ILE A 497 12.10 11.66 32.66
C ILE A 497 13.03 10.50 32.28
N LEU A 498 12.64 9.71 31.28
CA LEU A 498 13.41 8.59 30.74
C LEU A 498 14.16 8.97 29.45
N ASP A 499 13.49 9.63 28.52
CA ASP A 499 14.10 10.34 27.39
C ASP A 499 13.42 11.70 27.22
N ASP A 500 14.22 12.75 26.99
CA ASP A 500 13.71 14.10 26.75
C ASP A 500 13.44 14.40 25.26
N GLY A 501 13.39 13.37 24.42
CA GLY A 501 13.42 13.44 22.97
C GLY A 501 14.84 13.60 22.41
N SER A 502 15.84 13.14 23.16
CA SER A 502 17.25 13.11 22.78
C SER A 502 17.54 11.96 21.81
N GLU A 503 16.93 10.79 22.02
CA GLU A 503 16.95 9.69 21.06
C GLU A 503 15.91 9.92 19.95
N HIS A 504 14.75 10.47 20.31
CA HIS A 504 13.57 10.51 19.44
C HIS A 504 12.88 11.89 19.45
N ARG A 505 13.18 12.74 18.45
CA ARG A 505 12.72 14.14 18.37
C ARG A 505 11.19 14.38 18.42
N HIS A 506 10.39 13.33 18.26
CA HIS A 506 8.91 13.33 18.27
C HIS A 506 8.32 12.56 19.47
N ARG A 507 9.13 12.28 20.49
CA ARG A 507 8.75 11.57 21.73
C ARG A 507 9.32 12.29 22.94
N MET A 508 8.57 12.33 24.02
CA MET A 508 9.05 12.71 25.36
C MET A 508 8.56 11.62 26.32
N ALA A 509 9.49 10.85 26.88
CA ALA A 509 9.17 9.66 27.68
C ALA A 509 9.40 9.93 29.17
N LEU A 510 8.42 9.62 30.01
CA LEU A 510 8.49 9.71 31.46
C LEU A 510 8.12 8.37 32.11
N THR A 511 8.46 8.19 33.38
CA THR A 511 7.88 7.19 34.27
C THR A 511 7.11 7.89 35.39
N ALA A 512 5.93 7.40 35.72
CA ALA A 512 5.08 7.95 36.77
C ALA A 512 4.47 6.84 37.64
N ASP A 513 4.44 7.04 38.96
CA ASP A 513 3.70 6.18 39.89
C ASP A 513 2.17 6.36 39.69
N THR A 514 1.41 5.27 39.79
CA THR A 514 -0.04 5.28 39.53
C THR A 514 -0.83 6.21 40.45
N LYS A 515 -0.29 6.60 41.61
CA LYS A 515 -0.90 7.61 42.51
C LYS A 515 -0.89 9.03 41.91
N VAL A 516 0.01 9.33 40.99
CA VAL A 516 0.18 10.68 40.40
C VAL A 516 -0.16 10.73 38.91
N LEU A 517 -0.19 9.57 38.23
CA LEU A 517 -0.39 9.40 36.80
C LEU A 517 -1.47 10.31 36.18
N ASP A 518 -2.72 10.25 36.67
CA ASP A 518 -3.83 11.03 36.11
C ASP A 518 -3.58 12.55 36.19
N THR A 519 -2.93 13.00 37.28
CA THR A 519 -2.54 14.41 37.44
C THR A 519 -1.43 14.78 36.47
N VAL A 520 -0.43 13.92 36.29
CA VAL A 520 0.68 14.13 35.35
C VAL A 520 0.17 14.23 33.92
N VAL A 521 -0.66 13.27 33.49
CA VAL A 521 -1.29 13.22 32.16
C VAL A 521 -2.14 14.48 31.91
N ALA A 522 -3.04 14.84 32.84
CA ALA A 522 -3.90 16.02 32.70
C ALA A 522 -3.10 17.33 32.66
N ARG A 523 -2.05 17.47 33.50
CA ARG A 523 -1.19 18.67 33.52
C ARG A 523 -0.38 18.83 32.24
N LEU A 524 0.17 17.73 31.70
CA LEU A 524 0.96 17.77 30.47
C LEU A 524 0.09 18.08 29.24
N MET A 525 -1.11 17.47 29.13
CA MET A 525 -2.05 17.80 28.04
C MET A 525 -2.50 19.26 28.06
N GLU A 526 -2.94 19.79 29.20
CA GLU A 526 -3.40 21.19 29.29
C GLU A 526 -2.24 22.19 29.09
N GLY A 527 -1.02 21.81 29.52
CA GLY A 527 0.22 22.54 29.21
C GLY A 527 0.45 22.66 27.69
N CYS A 528 0.46 21.53 26.97
CA CYS A 528 0.68 21.48 25.53
C CYS A 528 -0.42 22.22 24.75
N LYS A 529 -1.68 22.01 25.12
CA LYS A 529 -2.86 22.66 24.52
C LYS A 529 -2.83 24.18 24.65
N ARG A 530 -2.40 24.72 25.80
CA ARG A 530 -2.21 26.17 26.01
C ARG A 530 -1.15 26.76 25.08
N GLU A 531 -0.11 25.99 24.78
CA GLU A 531 0.98 26.35 23.86
C GLU A 531 0.62 26.04 22.38
N ARG A 532 -0.60 25.58 22.11
CA ARG A 532 -1.15 25.18 20.79
C ARG A 532 -0.42 24.01 20.12
N LEU A 533 0.07 23.07 20.92
CA LEU A 533 0.58 21.79 20.42
C LEU A 533 -0.52 20.73 20.38
N GLU A 534 -0.51 19.92 19.34
CA GLU A 534 -1.39 18.76 19.21
C GLU A 534 -0.62 17.51 19.63
N VAL A 535 -0.88 17.05 20.87
CA VAL A 535 -0.20 15.91 21.48
C VAL A 535 -1.18 14.81 21.89
N ARG A 536 -0.70 13.57 21.80
CA ARG A 536 -1.30 12.37 22.38
C ARG A 536 -0.37 11.90 23.50
N ILE A 537 -0.95 11.47 24.62
CA ILE A 537 -0.21 10.78 25.68
C ILE A 537 -0.59 9.30 25.65
N ILE A 538 0.41 8.43 25.63
CA ILE A 538 0.25 6.97 25.60
C ILE A 538 0.85 6.42 26.89
N THR A 539 0.07 5.65 27.64
CA THR A 539 0.48 5.07 28.93
C THR A 539 0.65 3.56 28.82
N SER A 540 1.76 3.00 29.29
CA SER A 540 2.04 1.56 29.19
C SER A 540 2.85 1.00 30.38
N GLY A 541 3.03 -0.33 30.42
CA GLY A 541 3.70 -1.04 31.51
C GLY A 541 2.75 -1.52 32.61
N ASN A 542 3.25 -2.35 33.53
CA ASN A 542 2.49 -3.00 34.59
C ASN A 542 3.02 -2.61 36.00
N GLY A 543 2.35 -3.10 37.05
CA GLY A 543 2.74 -2.79 38.44
C GLY A 543 2.33 -1.39 38.92
N SER A 544 3.10 -0.81 39.85
CA SER A 544 2.82 0.49 40.49
C SER A 544 3.23 1.71 39.66
N HIS A 545 3.94 1.51 38.56
CA HIS A 545 4.43 2.56 37.68
C HIS A 545 3.88 2.41 36.27
N ARG A 546 3.91 3.48 35.50
CA ARG A 546 3.59 3.50 34.08
C ARG A 546 4.61 4.34 33.32
N TYR A 547 4.99 3.86 32.14
CA TYR A 547 5.61 4.67 31.11
C TYR A 547 4.58 5.65 30.57
N VAL A 548 4.97 6.90 30.38
CA VAL A 548 4.10 8.00 29.91
C VAL A 548 4.80 8.67 28.73
N ASP A 549 4.36 8.32 27.53
CA ASP A 549 4.91 8.80 26.26
C ASP A 549 4.07 9.92 25.69
N CYS A 550 4.61 11.14 25.65
CA CYS A 550 4.01 12.28 24.98
C CYS A 550 4.57 12.40 23.55
N VAL A 551 3.68 12.34 22.56
CA VAL A 551 3.98 12.30 21.12
C VAL A 551 3.03 13.23 20.35
N PRO A 552 3.30 13.63 19.09
CA PRO A 552 2.32 14.32 18.25
C PRO A 552 1.00 13.55 18.13
N THR A 553 -0.13 14.23 17.99
CA THR A 553 -1.43 13.56 17.74
C THR A 553 -1.43 12.75 16.43
N ALA A 554 -0.61 13.15 15.47
CA ALA A 554 -0.37 12.40 14.23
C ALA A 554 0.42 11.08 14.42
N ALA A 555 1.08 10.89 15.57
CA ALA A 555 1.83 9.67 15.90
C ALA A 555 1.01 8.68 16.74
N GLY A 556 1.59 7.50 16.98
CA GLY A 556 0.95 6.37 17.66
C GLY A 556 0.88 5.14 16.76
N LYS A 557 0.76 3.95 17.37
CA LYS A 557 0.74 2.66 16.64
C LYS A 557 -0.23 2.63 15.45
N GLU A 558 -1.45 3.14 15.65
CA GLU A 558 -2.52 3.16 14.64
C GLU A 558 -2.23 4.10 13.47
N LYS A 559 -1.80 5.35 13.73
CA LYS A 559 -1.52 6.29 12.63
C LYS A 559 -0.32 5.83 11.79
N ALA A 560 0.69 5.22 12.42
CA ALA A 560 1.80 4.59 11.70
C ALA A 560 1.36 3.34 10.92
N LEU A 561 0.48 2.49 11.48
CA LEU A 561 -0.15 1.38 10.75
C LEU A 561 -0.88 1.88 9.51
N GLN A 562 -1.72 2.91 9.66
CA GLN A 562 -2.53 3.46 8.57
C GLN A 562 -1.65 4.10 7.47
N TYR A 563 -0.58 4.81 7.85
CA TYR A 563 0.39 5.34 6.90
C TYR A 563 1.07 4.24 6.08
N VAL A 564 1.60 3.20 6.72
CA VAL A 564 2.23 2.07 6.02
C VAL A 564 1.20 1.31 5.16
N ARG A 565 -0.02 1.11 5.66
CA ARG A 565 -1.11 0.46 4.92
C ARG A 565 -1.43 1.20 3.61
N GLN A 566 -1.50 2.53 3.67
CA GLN A 566 -1.73 3.39 2.50
C GLN A 566 -0.52 3.40 1.55
N GLN A 567 0.70 3.50 2.08
CA GLN A 567 1.95 3.46 1.31
C GLN A 567 2.07 2.19 0.45
N PHE A 568 1.66 1.04 0.98
CA PHE A 568 1.65 -0.26 0.31
C PHE A 568 0.32 -0.62 -0.38
N GLY A 569 -0.64 0.31 -0.43
CA GLY A 569 -1.91 0.16 -1.17
C GLY A 569 -2.86 -0.92 -0.63
N ILE A 570 -2.75 -1.29 0.64
CA ILE A 570 -3.47 -2.43 1.22
C ILE A 570 -4.90 -2.03 1.61
N PRO A 571 -5.96 -2.74 1.14
CA PRO A 571 -7.34 -2.52 1.59
C PRO A 571 -7.50 -2.73 3.11
N GLU A 572 -8.42 -1.99 3.74
CA GLU A 572 -8.66 -2.07 5.19
C GLU A 572 -8.92 -3.52 5.67
N HIS A 573 -9.73 -4.28 4.91
CA HIS A 573 -10.09 -5.66 5.22
C HIS A 573 -8.97 -6.69 4.98
N LEU A 574 -7.83 -6.27 4.40
CA LEU A 574 -6.61 -7.09 4.23
C LEU A 574 -5.46 -6.59 5.11
N CYS A 575 -5.66 -5.51 5.87
CA CYS A 575 -4.82 -5.17 7.01
C CYS A 575 -5.33 -5.93 8.23
N VAL A 576 -4.43 -6.37 9.11
CA VAL A 576 -4.81 -7.09 10.33
C VAL A 576 -3.83 -6.80 11.46
N ALA A 577 -4.34 -6.32 12.59
CA ALA A 577 -3.54 -6.01 13.76
C ALA A 577 -3.49 -7.18 14.76
N ALA A 578 -2.38 -7.35 15.48
CA ALA A 578 -2.21 -8.31 16.55
C ALA A 578 -1.53 -7.67 17.78
N GLY A 579 -2.04 -7.98 18.98
CA GLY A 579 -1.51 -7.45 20.24
C GLY A 579 -1.96 -8.24 21.47
N ASP A 580 -1.34 -7.94 22.61
CA ASP A 580 -1.61 -8.59 23.91
C ASP A 580 -1.85 -7.60 25.04
N SER A 581 -1.47 -6.32 24.91
CA SER A 581 -1.46 -5.38 26.04
C SER A 581 -2.27 -4.10 25.82
N GLY A 582 -2.43 -3.30 26.87
CA GLY A 582 -3.11 -2.00 26.79
C GLY A 582 -2.45 -0.98 25.85
N ASN A 583 -1.17 -1.16 25.47
CA ASN A 583 -0.51 -0.29 24.49
C ASN A 583 -0.94 -0.58 23.03
N ASP A 584 -1.59 -1.73 22.79
CA ASP A 584 -2.07 -2.17 21.49
C ASP A 584 -3.49 -1.68 21.18
N ILE A 585 -4.24 -1.23 22.19
CA ILE A 585 -5.65 -0.81 22.07
C ILE A 585 -5.86 0.16 20.90
N LEU A 586 -5.03 1.20 20.77
CA LEU A 586 -5.13 2.14 19.66
C LEU A 586 -4.98 1.45 18.30
N MET A 587 -4.08 0.47 18.20
CA MET A 587 -3.87 -0.31 16.98
C MET A 587 -5.03 -1.27 16.71
N LEU A 588 -5.64 -1.85 17.75
CA LEU A 588 -6.69 -2.87 17.64
C LEU A 588 -8.12 -2.28 17.52
N GLU A 589 -8.31 -0.99 17.81
CA GLU A 589 -9.62 -0.33 17.72
C GLU A 589 -9.99 0.17 16.31
N GLY A 590 -9.02 0.25 15.39
CA GLY A 590 -9.20 0.69 14.00
C GLY A 590 -10.18 -0.15 13.18
N ASP A 591 -10.58 0.32 11.99
CA ASP A 591 -11.64 -0.30 11.17
C ASP A 591 -11.24 -1.63 10.51
N HIS A 592 -9.97 -1.99 10.54
CA HIS A 592 -9.45 -3.26 10.02
C HIS A 592 -9.66 -4.44 10.99
N PRO A 593 -9.65 -5.69 10.50
CA PRO A 593 -9.48 -6.90 11.30
C PRO A 593 -8.41 -6.78 12.40
N SER A 594 -8.67 -7.40 13.55
CA SER A 594 -7.79 -7.38 14.71
C SER A 594 -7.80 -8.71 15.46
N ILE A 595 -6.68 -9.02 16.12
CA ILE A 595 -6.41 -10.27 16.83
C ILE A 595 -5.89 -9.93 18.24
N VAL A 596 -6.55 -10.48 19.26
CA VAL A 596 -6.10 -10.46 20.65
C VAL A 596 -5.64 -11.87 21.01
N VAL A 597 -4.34 -12.04 21.27
CA VAL A 597 -3.75 -13.37 21.50
C VAL A 597 -4.18 -13.95 22.85
N GLY A 598 -4.19 -15.29 22.98
CA GLY A 598 -4.74 -16.01 24.15
C GLY A 598 -4.00 -15.79 25.49
N ASN A 599 -2.88 -15.06 25.49
CA ASN A 599 -2.14 -14.63 26.68
C ASN A 599 -2.34 -13.14 27.01
N ALA A 600 -3.34 -12.47 26.42
CA ALA A 600 -3.56 -11.03 26.58
C ALA A 600 -3.75 -10.58 28.03
N GLN A 601 -3.23 -9.39 28.32
CA GLN A 601 -3.15 -8.81 29.65
C GLN A 601 -4.54 -8.28 30.11
N PRO A 602 -4.81 -8.23 31.43
CA PRO A 602 -6.15 -7.93 31.95
C PRO A 602 -6.76 -6.60 31.49
N GLU A 603 -5.95 -5.58 31.19
CA GLU A 603 -6.40 -4.31 30.62
C GLU A 603 -6.92 -4.44 29.18
N LEU A 604 -6.27 -5.25 28.32
CA LEU A 604 -6.73 -5.47 26.96
C LEU A 604 -8.01 -6.33 26.94
N LEU A 605 -8.09 -7.33 27.81
CA LEU A 605 -9.33 -8.10 28.01
C LEU A 605 -10.49 -7.22 28.52
N GLN A 606 -10.21 -6.26 29.40
CA GLN A 606 -11.19 -5.26 29.86
C GLN A 606 -11.59 -4.23 28.79
N TRP A 607 -10.79 -4.03 27.74
CA TRP A 607 -11.18 -3.27 26.56
C TRP A 607 -12.00 -4.13 25.58
N LEU A 608 -11.59 -5.39 25.38
CA LEU A 608 -12.21 -6.35 24.46
C LEU A 608 -13.68 -6.62 24.79
N VAL A 609 -14.01 -6.83 26.08
CA VAL A 609 -15.41 -7.05 26.53
C VAL A 609 -16.35 -5.84 26.36
N LYS A 610 -15.82 -4.69 25.90
CA LYS A 610 -16.59 -3.48 25.58
C LYS A 610 -16.78 -3.29 24.07
N GLN A 611 -16.12 -4.09 23.24
CA GLN A 611 -16.23 -4.01 21.78
C GLN A 611 -17.51 -4.68 21.29
N ASP A 612 -18.02 -4.24 20.14
CA ASP A 612 -19.08 -4.96 19.47
C ASP A 612 -18.64 -6.38 19.05
N GLN A 613 -19.62 -7.26 18.88
CA GLN A 613 -19.38 -8.66 18.48
C GLN A 613 -19.56 -8.81 16.96
N SER A 614 -19.05 -7.84 16.18
CA SER A 614 -19.09 -7.85 14.70
C SER A 614 -18.21 -8.92 14.06
N GLY A 615 -17.28 -9.50 14.83
CA GLY A 615 -16.18 -10.32 14.31
C GLY A 615 -14.93 -9.53 13.93
N LYS A 616 -14.93 -8.19 13.97
CA LYS A 616 -13.75 -7.36 13.67
C LYS A 616 -12.55 -7.71 14.57
N VAL A 617 -12.80 -7.89 15.86
CA VAL A 617 -11.78 -8.24 16.86
C VAL A 617 -11.98 -9.69 17.29
N ILE A 618 -10.97 -10.52 17.07
CA ILE A 618 -11.00 -11.95 17.41
C ILE A 618 -10.09 -12.23 18.60
N TYR A 619 -10.63 -12.87 19.63
CA TYR A 619 -9.84 -13.52 20.68
C TYR A 619 -9.46 -14.93 20.24
N THR A 620 -8.22 -15.33 20.49
CA THR A 620 -7.70 -16.65 20.08
C THR A 620 -7.43 -17.54 21.29
N ASP A 621 -7.62 -18.83 21.12
CA ASP A 621 -7.37 -19.83 22.16
C ASP A 621 -5.86 -20.10 22.29
N ALA A 622 -5.12 -20.04 21.18
CA ALA A 622 -3.66 -20.05 21.18
C ALA A 622 -3.04 -18.70 21.59
N ALA A 623 -1.89 -18.80 22.27
CA ALA A 623 -1.06 -17.69 22.72
C ALA A 623 0.03 -17.31 21.71
N TYR A 624 0.59 -16.11 21.85
CA TYR A 624 1.71 -15.59 21.07
C TYR A 624 1.48 -15.73 19.54
N ALA A 625 2.52 -16.00 18.77
CA ALA A 625 2.45 -16.10 17.31
C ALA A 625 1.60 -17.27 16.78
N ASP A 626 1.33 -18.31 17.59
CA ASP A 626 0.33 -19.34 17.24
C ASP A 626 -1.09 -18.75 17.27
N GLY A 627 -1.36 -17.84 18.22
CA GLY A 627 -2.58 -17.04 18.26
C GLY A 627 -2.72 -16.14 17.01
N ILE A 628 -1.64 -15.55 16.53
CA ILE A 628 -1.67 -14.77 15.28
C ILE A 628 -2.09 -15.65 14.09
N LEU A 629 -1.53 -16.85 13.96
CA LEU A 629 -1.96 -17.81 12.94
C LEU A 629 -3.44 -18.18 13.08
N GLU A 630 -3.89 -18.51 14.29
CA GLU A 630 -5.29 -18.84 14.57
C GLU A 630 -6.25 -17.71 14.22
N GLY A 631 -5.91 -16.46 14.57
CA GLY A 631 -6.71 -15.27 14.27
C GLY A 631 -6.78 -14.98 12.77
N LEU A 632 -5.67 -15.11 12.04
CA LEU A 632 -5.64 -15.01 10.58
C LEU A 632 -6.56 -16.04 9.92
N ALA A 633 -6.53 -17.30 10.39
CA ALA A 633 -7.41 -18.36 9.90
C ALA A 633 -8.89 -18.08 10.20
N ARG A 634 -9.23 -17.58 11.40
CA ARG A 634 -10.61 -17.20 11.77
C ARG A 634 -11.12 -16.01 10.95
N HIS A 635 -10.25 -15.06 10.60
CA HIS A 635 -10.54 -13.97 9.65
C HIS A 635 -10.59 -14.40 8.17
N SER A 636 -10.36 -15.69 7.86
CA SER A 636 -10.25 -16.22 6.48
C SER A 636 -9.14 -15.58 5.63
N LEU A 637 -8.04 -15.16 6.27
CA LEU A 637 -6.93 -14.44 5.62
C LEU A 637 -5.77 -15.36 5.16
N TYR A 638 -5.88 -16.69 5.20
CA TYR A 638 -4.95 -17.61 4.54
C TYR A 638 -5.54 -18.98 4.16
#